data_AF-A0A4Y1RCJ0-F1
#
_entry.id   AF-A0A4Y1RCJ0-F1
#
_cell.length_a   1.000
_cell.length_b   1.000
_cell.length_c   1.000
_cell.angle_alpha   90.00
_cell.angle_beta   90.00
_cell.angle_gamma   90.00
#
_symmetry.space_group_name_H-M   'P 1'
#
loop_
_entity.id
_entity.type
_entity.pdbx_description
1 polymer ?
#
loop_
_entity_poly.entity_id
_entity_poly.type
_entity_poly.pdbx_seq_one_letter_code
_entity_poly.pdbx_strand_id
1 'polypeptide(L)'
;MVTGIGSDYEVELKAAQPQNAKPDEIARRTANFHPSIWGDQFINYDDSQDMITHAHKQGQVDELKEVVRREVFTTSAGDLSHQLKLIDAIQRLGVAYHFETEIEEALERMHTTFHDHDSDDDGDLYNVALCFRLLRQHGHNVSCDIFNKFKDENGIFKESLIADVSGMLSFYEATHLRVHGEDILEEALAFTTAHLESATTRVSNPLAAQITQALERPLRKSLERLGARRYMSIYQDEASHSECLLKLAKLDFNLVQPLHKKELQEITRWWRALDFERKLPFARDRMVELYFWIVGVYFEPKYSVGRKIMTKVSVLLTIMDDIYDAFGTFEELVVFTEAIDRWDLNCSNELPNYMKIFYHALLNLFNEIEVEMVKEGRSYRVPYAIQAMKDQARSYFDEARWLHEGRIPSMEEYMSVATVSICYTFLTTIALLGMGDIVTKESFEWLLNDPKIVRAANTILRLMDDIVSTNFEKERGHAASSVDCYMKQYGVSEQETVDVFKKQIMDLWKDINKEFLRPTAVPMPVLKRVLNLTRVADLLYKGKMASHVLGRSLKIVLLQSVLIQCRWSNRLNTSFVLAQYIYGADERSSSILFREVRWLHEGRIPSMEEYMSVATVSISYTFLTTISLLGLGDIVTKESFEWLLNDPKIVRAANTIFRLMDDIVSTNFERKRGHAASSADCYMKQYGVSEQETVDVFKKQIMVLWKDINEEFLRPTAVPMPVLKRVLNLTRVVDLLDKEEDGFTHVGRSQERVLLQCVSILCRYTLDKMRLDFIH
;
A
#
# COMPACT_ATOMS: atom_id res chain seq x y z
N MET A 1 65.16 37.30 62.63
CA MET A 1 66.52 36.82 62.94
C MET A 1 66.96 35.91 61.81
N VAL A 2 68.04 36.32 61.11
CA VAL A 2 69.09 35.48 60.47
C VAL A 2 68.58 34.32 59.60
N THR A 3 68.35 34.50 58.29
CA THR A 3 69.29 34.26 57.16
C THR A 3 69.95 32.88 57.11
N GLY A 4 69.76 32.16 55.99
CA GLY A 4 70.87 31.46 55.34
C GLY A 4 70.58 30.12 54.64
N ILE A 5 70.47 30.17 53.30
CA ILE A 5 71.14 29.31 52.29
C ILE A 5 70.75 27.80 52.30
N GLY A 6 70.32 27.12 51.22
CA GLY A 6 70.45 27.34 49.78
C GLY A 6 70.97 26.05 49.11
N SER A 7 70.41 25.69 47.94
CA SER A 7 70.77 24.62 46.97
C SER A 7 70.47 23.16 47.32
N ASP A 8 70.04 22.27 46.43
CA ASP A 8 69.47 22.30 45.07
C ASP A 8 68.98 20.87 44.79
N TYR A 9 67.80 20.67 44.22
CA TYR A 9 67.49 19.55 43.31
C TYR A 9 66.29 19.95 42.44
N GLU A 10 66.57 20.16 41.16
CA GLU A 10 65.60 20.37 40.08
C GLU A 10 64.61 19.20 40.00
N VAL A 11 63.31 19.52 39.92
CA VAL A 11 62.28 18.60 39.42
C VAL A 11 61.49 19.33 38.33
N GLU A 12 61.53 18.75 37.14
CA GLU A 12 60.79 19.17 35.95
C GLU A 12 59.29 19.38 36.23
N LEU A 13 58.80 20.60 36.04
CA LEU A 13 57.37 20.87 35.93
C LEU A 13 56.93 20.59 34.48
N LYS A 14 56.49 19.35 34.23
CA LYS A 14 55.74 19.01 33.02
C LYS A 14 54.39 19.72 33.04
N ALA A 15 54.15 20.48 31.98
CA ALA A 15 52.93 21.22 31.69
C ALA A 15 51.67 20.34 31.79
N ALA A 16 50.68 20.81 32.55
CA ALA A 16 49.34 20.25 32.51
C ALA A 16 48.68 20.61 31.16
N GLN A 17 48.47 19.60 30.32
CA GLN A 17 47.66 19.71 29.11
C GLN A 17 46.20 20.01 29.50
N PRO A 18 45.46 20.82 28.71
CA PRO A 18 44.03 20.97 28.89
C PRO A 18 43.37 19.60 28.69
N GLN A 19 42.55 19.17 29.66
CA GLN A 19 41.64 18.06 29.46
C GLN A 19 40.77 18.38 28.24
N ASN A 20 40.88 17.55 27.20
CA ASN A 20 39.95 17.55 26.07
C ASN A 20 38.53 17.44 26.62
N ALA A 21 37.80 18.56 26.61
CA ALA A 21 36.35 18.53 26.68
C ALA A 21 35.89 17.62 25.54
N LYS A 22 35.16 16.54 25.88
CA LYS A 22 34.38 15.81 24.88
C LYS A 22 33.50 16.85 24.17
N PRO A 23 33.38 16.83 22.83
CA PRO A 23 32.37 17.65 22.17
C PRO A 23 31.03 17.32 22.82
N ASP A 24 30.27 18.34 23.24
CA ASP A 24 28.90 18.16 23.70
C ASP A 24 28.16 17.32 22.66
N GLU A 25 27.79 16.10 23.05
CA GLU A 25 27.13 15.15 22.18
C GLU A 25 25.71 15.68 21.95
N ILE A 26 25.50 16.38 20.83
CA ILE A 26 24.19 16.95 20.46
C ILE A 26 23.17 15.81 20.49
N ALA A 27 22.25 15.85 21.46
CA ALA A 27 21.18 14.88 21.59
C ALA A 27 20.21 15.04 20.40
N ARG A 28 20.28 14.12 19.44
CA ARG A 28 19.39 14.13 18.27
C ARG A 28 18.21 13.22 18.49
N ARG A 29 17.05 13.64 17.98
CA ARG A 29 15.88 12.77 17.86
C ARG A 29 16.16 11.68 16.83
N THR A 30 15.48 10.54 16.96
CA THR A 30 15.47 9.49 15.95
C THR A 30 14.08 8.86 15.90
N ALA A 31 13.55 8.66 14.70
CA ALA A 31 12.24 8.04 14.50
C ALA A 31 12.30 6.51 14.33
N ASN A 32 13.49 5.90 14.50
CA ASN A 32 13.73 4.45 14.53
C ASN A 32 13.08 3.69 13.35
N PHE A 33 13.24 4.20 12.14
CA PHE A 33 12.64 3.62 10.95
C PHE A 33 13.22 2.24 10.64
N HIS A 34 12.34 1.30 10.26
CA HIS A 34 12.77 -0.02 9.80
C HIS A 34 13.46 0.05 8.42
N PRO A 35 14.48 -0.79 8.15
CA PRO A 35 15.11 -0.90 6.83
C PRO A 35 14.13 -1.21 5.69
N SER A 36 14.57 -0.97 4.45
CA SER A 36 13.83 -1.40 3.26
C SER A 36 13.71 -2.93 3.24
N ILE A 37 12.51 -3.43 2.95
CA ILE A 37 12.22 -4.87 2.85
C ILE A 37 12.64 -5.47 1.50
N TRP A 38 13.02 -4.63 0.54
CA TRP A 38 13.24 -5.05 -0.85
C TRP A 38 14.68 -5.49 -1.13
N GLY A 39 15.63 -5.08 -0.28
CA GLY A 39 17.06 -5.35 -0.48
C GLY A 39 17.54 -4.97 -1.89
N ASP A 40 18.37 -5.83 -2.49
CA ASP A 40 19.01 -5.57 -3.79
C ASP A 40 18.33 -6.25 -4.99
N GLN A 41 17.11 -6.76 -4.82
CA GLN A 41 16.48 -7.61 -5.85
C GLN A 41 16.28 -6.92 -7.21
N PHE A 42 16.17 -5.59 -7.23
CA PHE A 42 15.98 -4.80 -8.45
C PHE A 42 17.29 -4.40 -9.15
N ILE A 43 18.46 -4.58 -8.52
CA ILE A 43 19.77 -4.22 -9.11
C ILE A 43 20.12 -5.16 -10.27
N ASN A 44 19.88 -6.45 -10.09
CA ASN A 44 20.32 -7.51 -11.00
C ASN A 44 19.24 -7.95 -12.00
N TYR A 45 18.26 -7.08 -12.29
CA TYR A 45 17.27 -7.37 -13.33
C TYR A 45 17.97 -7.50 -14.71
N ASP A 46 17.91 -8.69 -15.30
CA ASP A 46 18.47 -8.98 -16.62
C ASP A 46 17.38 -8.75 -17.69
N ASP A 47 17.59 -7.76 -18.56
CA ASP A 47 16.66 -7.39 -19.63
C ASP A 47 16.91 -8.17 -20.93
N SER A 48 17.96 -8.99 -21.00
CA SER A 48 18.40 -9.67 -22.22
C SER A 48 17.38 -10.70 -22.75
N GLN A 49 16.67 -11.40 -21.85
CA GLN A 49 15.63 -12.36 -22.21
C GLN A 49 14.32 -11.66 -22.67
N ASP A 50 14.13 -10.41 -22.27
CA ASP A 50 12.91 -9.65 -22.55
C ASP A 50 12.97 -8.95 -23.91
N MET A 51 14.14 -8.52 -24.41
CA MET A 51 14.24 -7.71 -25.66
C MET A 51 13.74 -8.42 -26.93
N ILE A 52 14.11 -9.69 -27.17
CA ILE A 52 13.65 -10.45 -28.36
C ILE A 52 12.14 -10.74 -28.26
N THR A 53 11.69 -11.08 -27.06
CA THR A 53 10.28 -11.33 -26.76
C THR A 53 9.45 -10.03 -26.87
N HIS A 54 10.05 -8.88 -26.60
CA HIS A 54 9.38 -7.58 -26.57
C HIS A 54 8.95 -7.11 -27.97
N ALA A 55 9.83 -7.18 -28.97
CA ALA A 55 9.47 -6.75 -30.35
C ALA A 55 8.32 -7.59 -30.92
N HIS A 56 8.35 -8.91 -30.69
CA HIS A 56 7.28 -9.81 -31.12
C HIS A 56 5.96 -9.52 -30.38
N LYS A 57 6.00 -9.37 -29.05
CA LYS A 57 4.82 -9.00 -28.25
C LYS A 57 4.27 -7.64 -28.65
N GLN A 58 5.13 -6.66 -28.97
CA GLN A 58 4.72 -5.34 -29.42
C GLN A 58 3.95 -5.43 -30.75
N GLY A 59 4.45 -6.21 -31.72
CA GLY A 59 3.73 -6.46 -32.97
C GLY A 59 2.35 -7.09 -32.75
N GLN A 60 2.25 -8.08 -31.86
CA GLN A 60 0.95 -8.67 -31.49
C GLN A 60 0.00 -7.66 -30.84
N VAL A 61 0.52 -6.77 -29.97
CA VAL A 61 -0.28 -5.71 -29.35
C VAL A 61 -0.75 -4.72 -30.41
N ASP A 62 0.10 -4.35 -31.36
CA ASP A 62 -0.28 -3.45 -32.46
C ASP A 62 -1.40 -4.04 -33.32
N GLU A 63 -1.31 -5.32 -33.69
CA GLU A 63 -2.38 -6.04 -34.39
C GLU A 63 -3.67 -6.10 -33.58
N LEU A 64 -3.59 -6.44 -32.28
CA LEU A 64 -4.75 -6.54 -31.40
C LEU A 64 -5.42 -5.19 -31.17
N LYS A 65 -4.67 -4.08 -31.11
CA LYS A 65 -5.24 -2.73 -31.05
C LYS A 65 -6.13 -2.46 -32.25
N GLU A 66 -5.71 -2.82 -33.46
CA GLU A 66 -6.55 -2.63 -34.67
C GLU A 66 -7.78 -3.54 -34.69
N VAL A 67 -7.68 -4.76 -34.14
CA VAL A 67 -8.83 -5.66 -34.00
C VAL A 67 -9.85 -5.07 -33.02
N VAL A 68 -9.41 -4.73 -31.81
CA VAL A 68 -10.25 -4.12 -30.77
C VAL A 68 -10.84 -2.80 -31.26
N ARG A 69 -10.05 -1.98 -31.96
CA ARG A 69 -10.54 -0.71 -32.52
C ARG A 69 -11.73 -0.93 -33.45
N ARG A 70 -11.64 -1.91 -34.35
CA ARG A 70 -12.75 -2.25 -35.26
C ARG A 70 -13.94 -2.82 -34.50
N GLU A 71 -13.70 -3.76 -33.60
CA GLU A 71 -14.75 -4.40 -32.78
C GLU A 71 -15.57 -3.39 -31.97
N VAL A 72 -14.91 -2.40 -31.35
CA VAL A 72 -15.56 -1.48 -30.41
C VAL A 72 -16.07 -0.21 -31.09
N PHE A 73 -15.30 0.37 -32.02
CA PHE A 73 -15.54 1.74 -32.51
C PHE A 73 -16.10 1.81 -33.93
N THR A 74 -16.21 0.70 -34.67
CA THR A 74 -16.82 0.71 -36.03
C THR A 74 -18.28 0.24 -36.07
N THR A 75 -18.86 -0.10 -34.93
CA THR A 75 -20.24 -0.59 -34.81
C THR A 75 -21.26 0.49 -35.21
N SER A 76 -22.28 0.10 -35.99
CA SER A 76 -23.39 0.98 -36.39
C SER A 76 -24.12 1.54 -35.17
N ALA A 77 -24.75 2.72 -35.30
CA ALA A 77 -25.45 3.45 -34.23
C ALA A 77 -26.52 2.66 -33.43
N GLY A 78 -26.87 1.44 -33.83
CA GLY A 78 -27.90 0.60 -33.21
C GLY A 78 -27.49 -0.23 -31.99
N ASP A 79 -26.21 -0.27 -31.57
CA ASP A 79 -25.77 -1.07 -30.40
C ASP A 79 -24.92 -0.27 -29.39
N LEU A 80 -25.48 0.85 -28.92
CA LEU A 80 -24.83 1.73 -27.94
C LEU A 80 -24.59 1.04 -26.59
N SER A 81 -25.47 0.13 -26.16
CA SER A 81 -25.31 -0.62 -24.90
C SER A 81 -24.08 -1.52 -24.91
N HIS A 82 -23.85 -2.25 -26.00
CA HIS A 82 -22.65 -3.08 -26.12
C HIS A 82 -21.38 -2.22 -26.21
N GLN A 83 -21.41 -1.13 -27.00
CA GLN A 83 -20.28 -0.20 -27.09
C GLN A 83 -19.92 0.41 -25.73
N LEU A 84 -20.91 0.79 -24.91
CA LEU A 84 -20.69 1.28 -23.54
C LEU A 84 -19.97 0.25 -22.66
N LYS A 85 -20.42 -1.01 -22.68
CA LYS A 85 -19.81 -2.11 -21.90
C LYS A 85 -18.36 -2.36 -22.32
N LEU A 86 -18.08 -2.31 -23.62
CA LEU A 86 -16.72 -2.48 -24.15
C LEU A 86 -15.81 -1.30 -23.80
N ILE A 87 -16.31 -0.05 -23.85
CA ILE A 87 -15.54 1.12 -23.41
C ILE A 87 -15.19 1.01 -21.92
N ASP A 88 -16.15 0.59 -21.08
CA ASP A 88 -15.89 0.33 -19.66
C ASP A 88 -14.85 -0.76 -19.45
N ALA A 89 -14.96 -1.88 -20.17
CA ALA A 89 -13.98 -2.95 -20.11
C ALA A 89 -12.59 -2.48 -20.52
N ILE A 90 -12.46 -1.68 -21.60
CA ILE A 90 -11.20 -1.09 -22.06
C ILE A 90 -10.55 -0.23 -20.96
N GLN A 91 -11.34 0.60 -20.27
CA GLN A 91 -10.86 1.41 -19.15
C GLN A 91 -10.44 0.56 -17.95
N ARG A 92 -11.30 -0.37 -17.52
CA ARG A 92 -11.05 -1.22 -16.36
C ARG A 92 -9.89 -2.20 -16.57
N LEU A 93 -9.63 -2.62 -17.81
CA LEU A 93 -8.48 -3.45 -18.19
C LEU A 93 -7.17 -2.66 -18.35
N GLY A 94 -7.20 -1.33 -18.20
CA GLY A 94 -6.01 -0.48 -18.21
C GLY A 94 -5.38 -0.29 -19.59
N VAL A 95 -6.16 -0.44 -20.67
CA VAL A 95 -5.70 -0.27 -22.06
C VAL A 95 -6.35 0.92 -22.78
N ALA A 96 -7.17 1.72 -22.07
CA ALA A 96 -7.82 2.90 -22.63
C ALA A 96 -6.84 3.95 -23.20
N TYR A 97 -5.60 4.01 -22.72
CA TYR A 97 -4.60 4.96 -23.21
C TYR A 97 -4.18 4.73 -24.67
N HIS A 98 -4.57 3.60 -25.29
CA HIS A 98 -4.40 3.35 -26.73
C HIS A 98 -5.55 3.85 -27.59
N PHE A 99 -6.67 4.22 -26.98
CA PHE A 99 -7.93 4.54 -27.66
C PHE A 99 -8.51 5.88 -27.17
N GLU A 100 -7.66 6.81 -26.73
CA GLU A 100 -8.10 8.07 -26.09
C GLU A 100 -9.05 8.87 -27.02
N THR A 101 -8.70 8.99 -28.30
CA THR A 101 -9.49 9.72 -29.30
C THR A 101 -10.81 9.01 -29.61
N GLU A 102 -10.77 7.70 -29.83
CA GLU A 102 -11.94 6.91 -30.21
C GLU A 102 -12.96 6.83 -29.07
N ILE A 103 -12.48 6.74 -27.82
CA ILE A 103 -13.33 6.81 -26.63
C ILE A 103 -13.99 8.18 -26.54
N GLU A 104 -13.24 9.26 -26.72
CA GLU A 104 -13.78 10.62 -26.68
C GLU A 104 -14.88 10.82 -27.72
N GLU A 105 -14.62 10.47 -28.99
CA GLU A 105 -15.60 10.56 -30.07
C GLU A 105 -16.85 9.69 -29.82
N ALA A 106 -16.69 8.51 -29.23
CA ALA A 106 -17.81 7.65 -28.86
C ALA A 106 -18.66 8.26 -27.73
N LEU A 107 -18.03 8.81 -26.69
CA LEU A 107 -18.72 9.43 -25.57
C LEU A 107 -19.40 10.76 -25.98
N GLU A 108 -18.81 11.53 -26.89
CA GLU A 108 -19.48 12.70 -27.47
C GLU A 108 -20.77 12.31 -28.20
N ARG A 109 -20.76 11.24 -29.01
CA ARG A 109 -21.97 10.71 -29.66
C ARG A 109 -23.00 10.17 -28.68
N MET A 110 -22.56 9.55 -27.59
CA MET A 110 -23.46 9.08 -26.53
C MET A 110 -24.07 10.26 -25.77
N HIS A 111 -23.29 11.31 -25.51
CA HIS A 111 -23.77 12.52 -24.84
C HIS A 111 -24.88 13.22 -25.64
N THR A 112 -24.74 13.34 -26.96
CA THR A 112 -25.78 13.98 -27.80
C THR A 112 -27.09 13.20 -27.82
N THR A 113 -27.04 11.88 -27.65
CA THR A 113 -28.22 11.00 -27.61
C THR A 113 -28.75 10.75 -26.20
N PHE A 114 -27.98 11.12 -25.15
CA PHE A 114 -28.33 10.89 -23.75
C PHE A 114 -29.58 11.68 -23.29
N HIS A 115 -29.99 12.70 -24.04
CA HIS A 115 -31.08 13.61 -23.68
C HIS A 115 -32.46 13.26 -24.28
N ASP A 116 -32.59 12.16 -25.04
CA ASP A 116 -33.79 11.90 -25.86
C ASP A 116 -34.74 10.80 -25.35
N HIS A 117 -34.52 10.21 -24.17
CA HIS A 117 -35.41 9.16 -23.66
C HIS A 117 -36.37 9.67 -22.57
N ASP A 118 -37.32 10.50 -23.03
CA ASP A 118 -38.67 10.68 -22.49
C ASP A 118 -39.57 9.46 -22.85
N SER A 119 -38.98 8.30 -23.13
CA SER A 119 -39.71 7.08 -23.44
C SER A 119 -40.23 6.46 -22.14
N ASP A 120 -41.54 6.17 -22.08
CA ASP A 120 -42.27 5.40 -21.06
C ASP A 120 -41.69 4.00 -20.73
N ASP A 121 -40.54 3.64 -21.30
CA ASP A 121 -39.79 2.43 -20.95
C ASP A 121 -38.89 2.73 -19.75
N ASP A 122 -39.11 2.01 -18.65
CA ASP A 122 -38.24 1.97 -17.46
C ASP A 122 -36.87 1.40 -17.89
N GLY A 123 -36.07 2.18 -18.64
CA GLY A 123 -34.84 1.72 -19.25
C GLY A 123 -33.87 1.11 -18.22
N ASP A 124 -33.07 0.14 -18.65
CA ASP A 124 -32.17 -0.65 -17.80
C ASP A 124 -31.26 0.21 -16.89
N LEU A 125 -31.40 0.06 -15.56
CA LEU A 125 -30.61 0.77 -14.54
C LEU A 125 -29.12 0.64 -14.80
N TYR A 126 -28.67 -0.56 -15.19
CA TYR A 126 -27.26 -0.82 -15.47
C TYR A 126 -26.72 0.11 -16.56
N ASN A 127 -27.40 0.19 -17.71
CA ASN A 127 -26.98 0.99 -18.85
C ASN A 127 -27.05 2.50 -18.56
N VAL A 128 -28.11 2.96 -17.86
CA VAL A 128 -28.25 4.38 -17.51
C VAL A 128 -27.14 4.81 -16.55
N ALA A 129 -26.90 4.03 -15.49
CA ALA A 129 -25.83 4.29 -14.53
C ALA A 129 -24.44 4.23 -15.18
N LEU A 130 -24.20 3.26 -16.06
CA LEU A 130 -22.94 3.10 -16.76
C LEU A 130 -22.65 4.29 -17.68
N CYS A 131 -23.64 4.68 -18.49
CA CYS A 131 -23.51 5.81 -19.41
C CYS A 131 -23.30 7.13 -18.64
N PHE A 132 -24.09 7.38 -17.58
CA PHE A 132 -23.90 8.52 -16.70
C PHE A 132 -22.46 8.56 -16.14
N ARG A 133 -21.98 7.42 -15.64
CA ARG A 133 -20.63 7.31 -15.06
C ARG A 133 -19.54 7.63 -16.07
N LEU A 134 -19.58 7.01 -17.26
CA LEU A 134 -18.57 7.22 -18.30
C LEU A 134 -18.60 8.67 -18.81
N LEU A 135 -19.78 9.24 -19.04
CA LEU A 135 -19.93 10.63 -19.47
C LEU A 135 -19.35 11.60 -18.44
N ARG A 136 -19.70 11.46 -17.16
CA ARG A 136 -19.15 12.29 -16.07
C ARG A 136 -17.63 12.11 -15.90
N GLN A 137 -17.10 10.90 -16.05
CA GLN A 137 -15.65 10.63 -15.99
C GLN A 137 -14.86 11.38 -17.07
N HIS A 138 -15.46 11.59 -18.24
CA HIS A 138 -14.88 12.32 -19.36
C HIS A 138 -15.28 13.80 -19.39
N GLY A 139 -15.97 14.26 -18.35
CA GLY A 139 -16.28 15.67 -18.11
C GLY A 139 -17.59 16.17 -18.70
N HIS A 140 -18.42 15.30 -19.27
CA HIS A 140 -19.75 15.71 -19.70
C HIS A 140 -20.66 15.98 -18.49
N ASN A 141 -21.26 17.17 -18.46
CA ASN A 141 -22.15 17.59 -17.37
C ASN A 141 -23.59 17.08 -17.59
N VAL A 142 -23.78 15.76 -17.55
CA VAL A 142 -25.10 15.13 -17.65
C VAL A 142 -25.89 15.27 -16.35
N SER A 143 -27.19 15.59 -16.40
CA SER A 143 -28.00 15.75 -15.18
C SER A 143 -28.20 14.41 -14.45
N CYS A 144 -28.14 14.44 -13.11
CA CYS A 144 -28.51 13.31 -12.26
C CYS A 144 -30.03 13.07 -12.19
N ASP A 145 -30.85 14.01 -12.68
CA ASP A 145 -32.32 13.87 -12.69
C ASP A 145 -32.81 12.68 -13.53
N ILE A 146 -31.95 12.16 -14.42
CA ILE A 146 -32.22 10.95 -15.19
C ILE A 146 -32.53 9.74 -14.30
N PHE A 147 -32.10 9.76 -13.04
CA PHE A 147 -32.39 8.69 -12.07
C PHE A 147 -33.77 8.80 -11.40
N ASN A 148 -34.51 9.90 -11.62
CA ASN A 148 -35.87 10.05 -11.05
C ASN A 148 -36.85 9.00 -11.56
N LYS A 149 -36.67 8.48 -12.78
CA LYS A 149 -37.50 7.39 -13.32
C LYS A 149 -37.39 6.06 -12.55
N PHE A 150 -36.32 5.91 -11.76
CA PHE A 150 -36.11 4.76 -10.88
C PHE A 150 -36.71 4.95 -9.48
N LYS A 151 -37.41 6.06 -9.24
CA LYS A 151 -38.14 6.33 -8.00
C LYS A 151 -39.62 5.98 -8.15
N ASP A 152 -40.24 5.65 -7.02
CA ASP A 152 -41.69 5.43 -6.91
C ASP A 152 -42.46 6.76 -6.72
N GLU A 153 -43.78 6.67 -6.55
CA GLU A 153 -44.65 7.83 -6.32
C GLU A 153 -44.34 8.59 -5.01
N ASN A 154 -43.64 7.94 -4.06
CA ASN A 154 -43.21 8.55 -2.80
C ASN A 154 -41.84 9.26 -2.93
N GLY A 155 -41.20 9.17 -4.11
CA GLY A 155 -39.88 9.76 -4.36
C GLY A 155 -38.72 8.94 -3.81
N ILE A 156 -38.93 7.65 -3.50
CA ILE A 156 -37.90 6.72 -3.00
C ILE A 156 -37.53 5.75 -4.13
N PHE A 157 -36.28 5.27 -4.18
CA PHE A 157 -35.86 4.27 -5.18
C PHE A 157 -36.71 2.99 -5.10
N LYS A 158 -37.24 2.55 -6.25
CA LYS A 158 -38.12 1.39 -6.38
C LYS A 158 -37.45 0.14 -5.77
N GLU A 159 -38.13 -0.57 -4.88
CA GLU A 159 -37.61 -1.83 -4.29
C GLU A 159 -37.35 -2.92 -5.34
N SER A 160 -38.02 -2.87 -6.49
CA SER A 160 -37.80 -3.79 -7.62
C SER A 160 -36.35 -3.76 -8.13
N LEU A 161 -35.62 -2.65 -7.94
CA LEU A 161 -34.21 -2.51 -8.34
C LEU A 161 -33.27 -3.43 -7.55
N ILE A 162 -33.68 -3.86 -6.34
CA ILE A 162 -32.87 -4.72 -5.47
C ILE A 162 -32.60 -6.09 -6.13
N ALA A 163 -33.49 -6.53 -7.03
CA ALA A 163 -33.31 -7.77 -7.79
C ALA A 163 -32.21 -7.66 -8.86
N ASP A 164 -31.96 -6.46 -9.41
CA ASP A 164 -30.92 -6.20 -10.39
C ASP A 164 -29.60 -5.81 -9.70
N VAL A 165 -28.90 -6.83 -9.19
CA VAL A 165 -27.64 -6.63 -8.47
C VAL A 165 -26.56 -5.99 -9.36
N SER A 166 -26.55 -6.29 -10.66
CA SER A 166 -25.61 -5.70 -11.62
C SER A 166 -25.89 -4.21 -11.83
N GLY A 167 -27.16 -3.83 -12.02
CA GLY A 167 -27.57 -2.44 -12.10
C GLY A 167 -27.29 -1.67 -10.81
N MET A 168 -27.51 -2.29 -9.66
CA MET A 168 -27.16 -1.71 -8.35
C MET A 168 -25.67 -1.44 -8.20
N LEU A 169 -24.81 -2.36 -8.66
CA LEU A 169 -23.36 -2.16 -8.66
C LEU A 169 -22.95 -1.02 -9.62
N SER A 170 -23.52 -0.98 -10.83
CA SER A 170 -23.27 0.10 -11.79
C SER A 170 -23.71 1.46 -11.22
N PHE A 171 -24.85 1.49 -10.54
CA PHE A 171 -25.39 2.69 -9.92
C PHE A 171 -24.55 3.14 -8.72
N TYR A 172 -24.13 2.22 -7.84
CA TYR A 172 -23.18 2.51 -6.78
C TYR A 172 -21.92 3.19 -7.33
N GLU A 173 -21.31 2.64 -8.38
CA GLU A 173 -20.12 3.23 -9.01
C GLU A 173 -20.37 4.63 -9.60
N ALA A 174 -21.57 4.86 -10.15
CA ALA A 174 -21.98 6.17 -10.67
C ALA A 174 -22.11 7.23 -9.56
N THR A 175 -22.61 6.87 -8.37
CA THR A 175 -22.79 7.81 -7.25
C THR A 175 -21.47 8.40 -6.71
N HIS A 176 -20.33 7.76 -6.99
CA HIS A 176 -19.01 8.30 -6.62
C HIS A 176 -18.52 9.44 -7.54
N LEU A 177 -19.28 9.79 -8.58
CA LEU A 177 -19.06 10.97 -9.44
C LEU A 177 -19.95 12.16 -9.10
N ARG A 178 -20.74 12.06 -8.03
CA ARG A 178 -21.61 13.16 -7.60
C ARG A 178 -20.82 14.43 -7.27
N VAL A 179 -21.50 15.55 -7.45
CA VAL A 179 -21.05 16.89 -7.04
C VAL A 179 -21.99 17.46 -5.96
N HIS A 180 -21.65 18.61 -5.40
CA HIS A 180 -22.51 19.27 -4.41
C HIS A 180 -23.88 19.63 -4.99
N GLY A 181 -24.95 19.39 -4.21
CA GLY A 181 -26.33 19.71 -4.57
C GLY A 181 -27.08 18.59 -5.31
N GLU A 182 -26.47 17.40 -5.48
CA GLU A 182 -27.10 16.25 -6.12
C GLU A 182 -27.66 15.26 -5.08
N ASP A 183 -28.69 15.67 -4.34
CA ASP A 183 -29.29 14.89 -3.25
C ASP A 183 -29.76 13.49 -3.70
N ILE A 184 -30.24 13.37 -4.94
CA ILE A 184 -30.61 12.09 -5.56
C ILE A 184 -29.47 11.07 -5.56
N LEU A 185 -28.21 11.53 -5.75
CA LEU A 185 -27.04 10.66 -5.75
C LEU A 185 -26.54 10.36 -4.33
N GLU A 186 -26.84 11.21 -3.35
CA GLU A 186 -26.60 10.89 -1.93
C GLU A 186 -27.54 9.78 -1.45
N GLU A 187 -28.83 9.91 -1.76
CA GLU A 187 -29.83 8.89 -1.48
C GLU A 187 -29.49 7.57 -2.19
N ALA A 188 -29.07 7.65 -3.45
CA ALA A 188 -28.67 6.48 -4.23
C ALA A 188 -27.44 5.79 -3.65
N LEU A 189 -26.45 6.54 -3.15
CA LEU A 189 -25.28 5.95 -2.51
C LEU A 189 -25.69 5.16 -1.27
N ALA A 190 -26.55 5.74 -0.43
CA ALA A 190 -27.05 5.06 0.78
C ALA A 190 -27.84 3.79 0.43
N PHE A 191 -28.77 3.90 -0.52
CA PHE A 191 -29.60 2.79 -1.02
C PHE A 191 -28.75 1.65 -1.59
N THR A 192 -27.84 1.98 -2.51
CA THR A 192 -26.99 0.97 -3.18
C THR A 192 -26.01 0.30 -2.23
N THR A 193 -25.39 1.05 -1.32
CA THR A 193 -24.45 0.51 -0.33
C THR A 193 -25.12 -0.55 0.55
N ALA A 194 -26.27 -0.23 1.15
CA ALA A 194 -26.98 -1.12 2.06
C ALA A 194 -27.39 -2.45 1.39
N HIS A 195 -27.87 -2.38 0.15
CA HIS A 195 -28.32 -3.57 -0.58
C HIS A 195 -27.16 -4.41 -1.13
N LEU A 196 -26.06 -3.78 -1.58
CA LEU A 196 -24.87 -4.48 -2.06
C LEU A 196 -24.11 -5.22 -0.95
N GLU A 197 -24.01 -4.63 0.25
CA GLU A 197 -23.45 -5.30 1.43
C GLU A 197 -24.19 -6.61 1.72
N SER A 198 -25.53 -6.57 1.67
CA SER A 198 -26.37 -7.74 1.87
C SER A 198 -26.33 -8.73 0.69
N ALA A 199 -26.12 -8.25 -0.55
CA ALA A 199 -26.10 -9.09 -1.74
C ALA A 199 -24.82 -9.92 -1.87
N THR A 200 -23.71 -9.48 -1.27
CA THR A 200 -22.38 -10.10 -1.42
C THR A 200 -22.35 -11.59 -1.07
N THR A 201 -23.15 -12.03 -0.08
CA THR A 201 -23.26 -13.45 0.32
C THR A 201 -24.26 -14.26 -0.51
N ARG A 202 -25.06 -13.60 -1.35
CA ARG A 202 -26.17 -14.19 -2.11
C ARG A 202 -25.85 -14.41 -3.59
N VAL A 203 -24.87 -13.70 -4.13
CA VAL A 203 -24.46 -13.84 -5.54
C VAL A 203 -23.21 -14.70 -5.70
N SER A 204 -23.07 -15.35 -6.85
CA SER A 204 -21.88 -16.13 -7.18
C SER A 204 -20.74 -15.25 -7.70
N ASN A 205 -19.53 -15.81 -7.73
CA ASN A 205 -18.44 -15.22 -8.50
C ASN A 205 -18.76 -15.21 -10.01
N PRO A 206 -18.28 -14.22 -10.78
CA PRO A 206 -17.36 -13.15 -10.38
C PRO A 206 -18.04 -11.91 -9.77
N LEU A 207 -19.38 -11.82 -9.77
CA LEU A 207 -20.12 -10.63 -9.31
C LEU A 207 -19.90 -10.34 -7.82
N ALA A 208 -19.88 -11.36 -6.95
CA ALA A 208 -19.57 -11.19 -5.53
C ALA A 208 -18.22 -10.50 -5.29
N ALA A 209 -17.20 -10.88 -6.08
CA ALA A 209 -15.87 -10.27 -6.01
C ALA A 209 -15.88 -8.81 -6.50
N GLN A 210 -16.65 -8.49 -7.53
CA GLN A 210 -16.82 -7.11 -8.00
C GLN A 210 -17.47 -6.23 -6.93
N ILE A 211 -18.54 -6.71 -6.28
CA ILE A 211 -19.22 -5.98 -5.21
C ILE A 211 -18.28 -5.73 -4.03
N THR A 212 -17.60 -6.78 -3.56
CA THR A 212 -16.63 -6.68 -2.46
C THR A 212 -15.55 -5.64 -2.77
N GLN A 213 -15.01 -5.67 -3.99
CA GLN A 213 -13.99 -4.71 -4.41
C GLN A 213 -14.52 -3.27 -4.46
N ALA A 214 -15.73 -3.07 -5.00
CA ALA A 214 -16.36 -1.75 -5.11
C ALA A 214 -16.68 -1.13 -3.74
N LEU A 215 -17.18 -1.94 -2.80
CA LEU A 215 -17.46 -1.51 -1.42
C LEU A 215 -16.16 -1.19 -0.65
N GLU A 216 -15.08 -1.94 -0.87
CA GLU A 216 -13.76 -1.60 -0.33
C GLU A 216 -13.26 -0.26 -0.92
N ARG A 217 -13.33 -0.13 -2.24
CA ARG A 217 -12.86 1.03 -2.99
C ARG A 217 -13.56 1.14 -4.35
N PRO A 218 -14.36 2.20 -4.57
CA PRO A 218 -15.05 2.39 -5.84
C PRO A 218 -14.06 2.67 -6.97
N LEU A 219 -14.48 2.43 -8.22
CA LEU A 219 -13.67 2.64 -9.42
C LEU A 219 -13.14 4.07 -9.52
N ARG A 220 -13.93 5.08 -9.13
CA ARG A 220 -13.50 6.49 -9.13
C ARG A 220 -12.24 6.72 -8.27
N LYS A 221 -12.09 5.96 -7.17
CA LYS A 221 -10.98 6.08 -6.21
C LYS A 221 -9.91 4.99 -6.37
N SER A 222 -10.04 4.12 -7.39
CA SER A 222 -9.13 3.01 -7.65
C SER A 222 -7.98 3.38 -8.58
N LEU A 223 -6.81 2.79 -8.35
CA LEU A 223 -5.67 2.89 -9.27
C LEU A 223 -5.88 1.99 -10.49
N GLU A 224 -5.67 2.54 -11.68
CA GLU A 224 -5.98 1.86 -12.95
C GLU A 224 -5.22 0.54 -13.12
N ARG A 225 -3.90 0.52 -12.89
CA ARG A 225 -3.10 -0.72 -13.05
C ARG A 225 -3.43 -1.78 -12.02
N LEU A 226 -3.69 -1.39 -10.77
CA LEU A 226 -4.08 -2.32 -9.73
C LEU A 226 -5.49 -2.88 -10.01
N GLY A 227 -6.42 -2.01 -10.41
CA GLY A 227 -7.76 -2.38 -10.84
C GLY A 227 -7.72 -3.34 -12.02
N ALA A 228 -6.95 -3.04 -13.06
CA ALA A 228 -6.76 -3.88 -14.24
C ALA A 228 -6.26 -5.27 -13.89
N ARG A 229 -5.24 -5.38 -13.04
CA ARG A 229 -4.68 -6.68 -12.65
C ARG A 229 -5.72 -7.60 -11.98
N ARG A 230 -6.59 -7.02 -11.15
CA ARG A 230 -7.71 -7.74 -10.49
C ARG A 230 -8.84 -8.05 -11.49
N TYR A 231 -9.17 -7.07 -12.32
CA TYR A 231 -10.28 -7.15 -13.26
C TYR A 231 -10.05 -8.13 -14.41
N MET A 232 -8.81 -8.36 -14.85
CA MET A 232 -8.51 -9.34 -15.90
C MET A 232 -9.06 -10.75 -15.61
N SER A 233 -9.02 -11.20 -14.35
CA SER A 233 -9.56 -12.49 -13.95
C SER A 233 -11.09 -12.49 -13.95
N ILE A 234 -11.69 -11.42 -13.43
CA ILE A 234 -13.13 -11.21 -13.43
C ILE A 234 -13.67 -11.20 -14.88
N TYR A 235 -13.06 -10.41 -15.75
CA TYR A 235 -13.45 -10.29 -17.15
C TYR A 235 -13.28 -11.60 -17.92
N GLN A 236 -12.28 -12.41 -17.59
CA GLN A 236 -12.12 -13.74 -18.20
C GLN A 236 -13.28 -14.69 -17.87
N ASP A 237 -13.86 -14.56 -16.68
CA ASP A 237 -14.96 -15.41 -16.21
C ASP A 237 -16.34 -14.89 -16.69
N GLU A 238 -16.40 -13.70 -17.30
CA GLU A 238 -17.63 -13.16 -17.88
C GLU A 238 -17.98 -13.86 -19.19
N ALA A 239 -19.22 -14.36 -19.33
CA ALA A 239 -19.64 -15.13 -20.50
C ALA A 239 -19.61 -14.32 -21.82
N SER A 240 -19.73 -12.99 -21.75
CA SER A 240 -19.78 -12.08 -22.90
C SER A 240 -18.45 -11.36 -23.17
N HIS A 241 -17.34 -11.79 -22.58
CA HIS A 241 -16.08 -11.07 -22.70
C HIS A 241 -15.49 -11.16 -24.11
N SER A 242 -14.89 -10.07 -24.57
CA SER A 242 -14.08 -10.06 -25.79
C SER A 242 -12.71 -10.72 -25.53
N GLU A 243 -12.46 -11.86 -26.17
CA GLU A 243 -11.19 -12.58 -26.09
C GLU A 243 -10.02 -11.72 -26.61
N CYS A 244 -10.23 -10.97 -27.69
CA CYS A 244 -9.23 -10.08 -28.27
C CYS A 244 -8.85 -8.96 -27.30
N LEU A 245 -9.83 -8.34 -26.64
CA LEU A 245 -9.60 -7.31 -25.64
C LEU A 245 -8.86 -7.86 -24.40
N LEU A 246 -9.26 -9.04 -23.89
CA LEU A 246 -8.57 -9.68 -22.77
C LEU A 246 -7.11 -10.03 -23.13
N LYS A 247 -6.88 -10.53 -24.33
CA LYS A 247 -5.53 -10.84 -24.83
C LYS A 247 -4.68 -9.58 -24.96
N LEU A 248 -5.25 -8.50 -25.50
CA LEU A 248 -4.59 -7.18 -25.57
C LEU A 248 -4.18 -6.72 -24.17
N ALA A 249 -5.11 -6.74 -23.21
CA ALA A 249 -4.85 -6.31 -21.84
C ALA A 249 -3.73 -7.11 -21.15
N LYS A 250 -3.72 -8.43 -21.29
CA LYS A 250 -2.67 -9.28 -20.72
C LYS A 250 -1.31 -9.03 -21.37
N LEU A 251 -1.25 -8.88 -22.70
CA LEU A 251 0.00 -8.64 -23.42
C LEU A 251 0.57 -7.25 -23.12
N ASP A 252 -0.28 -6.22 -23.17
CA ASP A 252 0.08 -4.86 -22.79
C ASP A 252 0.65 -4.81 -21.37
N PHE A 253 -0.06 -5.39 -20.40
CA PHE A 253 0.38 -5.36 -19.01
C PHE A 253 1.79 -5.95 -18.85
N ASN A 254 2.05 -7.06 -19.55
CA ASN A 254 3.34 -7.74 -19.56
C ASN A 254 4.40 -7.07 -20.45
N LEU A 255 4.05 -6.11 -21.32
CA LEU A 255 4.99 -5.26 -22.06
C LEU A 255 5.42 -4.05 -21.22
N VAL A 256 4.46 -3.44 -20.53
CA VAL A 256 4.70 -2.24 -19.73
C VAL A 256 5.38 -2.58 -18.39
N GLN A 257 5.16 -3.76 -17.81
CA GLN A 257 5.80 -4.16 -16.55
C GLN A 257 7.35 -4.26 -16.64
N PRO A 258 7.96 -4.87 -17.68
CA PRO A 258 9.41 -4.82 -17.90
C PRO A 258 9.98 -3.40 -17.97
N LEU A 259 9.27 -2.47 -18.62
CA LEU A 259 9.66 -1.06 -18.62
C LEU A 259 9.72 -0.50 -17.19
N HIS A 260 8.70 -0.77 -16.37
CA HIS A 260 8.70 -0.34 -14.96
C HIS A 260 9.83 -0.96 -14.14
N LYS A 261 10.16 -2.23 -14.39
CA LYS A 261 11.31 -2.90 -13.75
C LYS A 261 12.64 -2.29 -14.15
N LYS A 262 12.80 -1.92 -15.43
CA LYS A 262 13.98 -1.23 -15.94
C LYS A 262 14.14 0.16 -15.31
N GLU A 263 13.06 0.93 -15.25
CA GLU A 263 13.05 2.22 -14.55
C GLU A 263 13.46 2.05 -13.07
N LEU A 264 12.88 1.07 -12.37
CA LEU A 264 13.19 0.79 -10.98
C LEU A 264 14.65 0.35 -10.80
N GLN A 265 15.21 -0.44 -11.72
CA GLN A 265 16.64 -0.79 -11.71
C GLN A 265 17.53 0.45 -11.84
N GLU A 266 17.24 1.33 -12.80
CA GLU A 266 17.98 2.59 -12.99
C GLU A 266 17.94 3.47 -11.73
N ILE A 267 16.76 3.61 -11.14
CA ILE A 267 16.56 4.38 -9.90
C ILE A 267 17.28 3.72 -8.72
N THR A 268 17.25 2.39 -8.63
CA THR A 268 17.96 1.66 -7.56
C THR A 268 19.46 1.87 -7.66
N ARG A 269 20.04 1.84 -8.87
CA ARG A 269 21.47 2.13 -9.07
C ARG A 269 21.83 3.56 -8.65
N TRP A 270 20.99 4.53 -9.02
CA TRP A 270 21.14 5.92 -8.59
C TRP A 270 21.08 6.04 -7.05
N TRP A 271 20.08 5.43 -6.42
CA TRP A 271 19.92 5.43 -4.96
C TRP A 271 21.13 4.83 -4.24
N ARG A 272 21.65 3.70 -4.74
CA ARG A 272 22.85 3.06 -4.20
C ARG A 272 24.10 3.92 -4.35
N ALA A 273 24.24 4.65 -5.46
CA ALA A 273 25.38 5.54 -5.68
C ALA A 273 25.41 6.72 -4.68
N LEU A 274 24.25 7.16 -4.18
CA LEU A 274 24.18 8.19 -3.13
C LEU A 274 24.74 7.69 -1.78
N ASP A 275 24.60 6.39 -1.50
CA ASP A 275 25.06 5.73 -0.26
C ASP A 275 24.46 6.38 1.01
N PHE A 276 23.18 6.77 0.94
CA PHE A 276 22.47 7.41 2.05
C PHE A 276 22.15 6.47 3.19
N GLU A 277 22.02 5.17 2.94
CA GLU A 277 21.88 4.17 4.00
C GLU A 277 23.01 4.27 5.04
N ARG A 278 24.24 4.52 4.57
CA ARG A 278 25.41 4.72 5.45
C ARG A 278 25.61 6.18 5.85
N LYS A 279 25.41 7.13 4.93
CA LYS A 279 25.72 8.55 5.15
C LYS A 279 24.63 9.31 5.92
N LEU A 280 23.37 8.89 5.79
CA LEU A 280 22.17 9.48 6.38
C LEU A 280 21.28 8.38 7.01
N PRO A 281 21.82 7.57 7.96
CA PRO A 281 21.14 6.38 8.48
C PRO A 281 19.87 6.66 9.29
N PHE A 282 19.62 7.92 9.64
CA PHE A 282 18.41 8.35 10.34
C PHE A 282 17.18 8.40 9.43
N ALA A 283 17.37 8.47 8.11
CA ALA A 283 16.31 8.69 7.15
C ALA A 283 15.71 7.38 6.62
N ARG A 284 14.45 7.43 6.20
CA ARG A 284 13.68 6.29 5.67
C ARG A 284 14.19 5.87 4.30
N ASP A 285 14.46 4.57 4.13
CA ASP A 285 14.64 3.96 2.81
C ASP A 285 13.32 3.37 2.29
N ARG A 286 12.62 4.12 1.44
CA ARG A 286 11.31 3.75 0.85
C ARG A 286 11.23 3.96 -0.65
N MET A 287 12.36 3.83 -1.35
CA MET A 287 12.45 4.13 -2.78
C MET A 287 11.47 3.30 -3.63
N VAL A 288 11.29 2.01 -3.34
CA VAL A 288 10.41 1.11 -4.10
C VAL A 288 8.93 1.47 -3.87
N GLU A 289 8.57 1.79 -2.63
CA GLU A 289 7.23 2.25 -2.28
C GLU A 289 6.93 3.57 -2.99
N LEU A 290 7.85 4.53 -2.98
CA LEU A 290 7.69 5.80 -3.69
C LEU A 290 7.55 5.58 -5.20
N TYR A 291 8.36 4.72 -5.81
CA TYR A 291 8.20 4.40 -7.23
C TYR A 291 6.79 3.88 -7.57
N PHE A 292 6.19 3.08 -6.69
CA PHE A 292 4.81 2.62 -6.85
C PHE A 292 3.77 3.74 -6.76
N TRP A 293 3.94 4.73 -5.88
CA TRP A 293 3.08 5.92 -5.88
C TRP A 293 3.11 6.56 -7.26
N ILE A 294 4.30 6.76 -7.81
CA ILE A 294 4.52 7.42 -9.09
C ILE A 294 3.93 6.61 -10.27
N VAL A 295 4.03 5.28 -10.26
CA VAL A 295 3.33 4.42 -11.22
C VAL A 295 1.81 4.57 -11.11
N GLY A 296 1.28 4.78 -9.90
CA GLY A 296 -0.12 5.12 -9.68
C GLY A 296 -0.53 6.47 -10.27
N VAL A 297 0.39 7.43 -10.39
CA VAL A 297 0.15 8.74 -11.01
C VAL A 297 0.04 8.61 -12.53
N TYR A 298 1.03 8.02 -13.20
CA TYR A 298 1.01 7.63 -14.62
C TYR A 298 1.78 6.31 -14.81
N PHE A 299 1.16 5.33 -15.45
CA PHE A 299 1.81 4.06 -15.76
C PHE A 299 2.21 3.94 -17.24
N GLU A 300 1.68 4.82 -18.09
CA GLU A 300 1.78 4.75 -19.54
C GLU A 300 3.25 4.88 -19.99
N PRO A 301 3.71 4.13 -21.02
CA PRO A 301 5.10 4.17 -21.46
C PRO A 301 5.65 5.56 -21.78
N LYS A 302 4.80 6.43 -22.36
CA LYS A 302 5.15 7.81 -22.75
C LYS A 302 5.65 8.68 -21.58
N TYR A 303 5.34 8.32 -20.33
CA TYR A 303 5.73 9.07 -19.13
C TYR A 303 6.93 8.49 -18.38
N SER A 304 7.74 7.64 -19.02
CA SER A 304 8.92 7.00 -18.40
C SER A 304 9.91 7.99 -17.78
N VAL A 305 10.28 9.05 -18.52
CA VAL A 305 11.18 10.10 -18.01
C VAL A 305 10.56 10.80 -16.79
N GLY A 306 9.27 11.13 -16.87
CA GLY A 306 8.53 11.72 -15.77
C GLY A 306 8.53 10.84 -14.52
N ARG A 307 8.33 9.52 -14.66
CA ARG A 307 8.36 8.61 -13.51
C ARG A 307 9.70 8.58 -12.84
N LYS A 308 10.78 8.54 -13.62
CA LYS A 308 12.15 8.56 -13.08
C LYS A 308 12.45 9.84 -12.33
N ILE A 309 12.14 11.00 -12.93
CA ILE A 309 12.31 12.31 -12.30
C ILE A 309 11.51 12.38 -11.00
N MET A 310 10.20 12.10 -11.08
CA MET A 310 9.29 12.21 -9.95
C MET A 310 9.69 11.28 -8.80
N THR A 311 10.15 10.06 -9.09
CA THR A 311 10.60 9.13 -8.05
C THR A 311 11.87 9.63 -7.37
N LYS A 312 12.90 10.02 -8.13
CA LYS A 312 14.16 10.54 -7.56
C LYS A 312 13.90 11.76 -6.68
N VAL A 313 13.06 12.68 -7.15
CA VAL A 313 12.69 13.89 -6.40
C VAL A 313 11.90 13.53 -5.14
N SER A 314 10.94 12.61 -5.21
CA SER A 314 10.15 12.16 -4.06
C SER A 314 11.01 11.47 -2.99
N VAL A 315 12.03 10.72 -3.42
CA VAL A 315 13.01 10.13 -2.50
C VAL A 315 13.77 11.23 -1.76
N LEU A 316 14.34 12.21 -2.46
CA LEU A 316 15.04 13.32 -1.79
C LEU A 316 14.12 14.16 -0.91
N LEU A 317 12.87 14.37 -1.33
CA LEU A 317 11.86 15.04 -0.50
C LEU A 317 11.63 14.30 0.82
N THR A 318 11.55 12.97 0.79
CA THR A 318 11.38 12.14 2.00
C THR A 318 12.58 12.27 2.94
N ILE A 319 13.80 12.31 2.39
CA ILE A 319 14.99 12.55 3.21
C ILE A 319 14.99 13.97 3.79
N MET A 320 14.51 14.96 3.04
CA MET A 320 14.37 16.33 3.53
C MET A 320 13.38 16.39 4.70
N ASP A 321 12.22 15.75 4.57
CA ASP A 321 11.23 15.60 5.64
C ASP A 321 11.86 15.01 6.92
N ASP A 322 12.60 13.90 6.78
CA ASP A 322 13.32 13.26 7.89
C ASP A 322 14.39 14.16 8.52
N ILE A 323 15.00 15.07 7.75
CA ILE A 323 15.93 16.07 8.28
C ILE A 323 15.18 17.06 9.17
N TYR A 324 14.04 17.59 8.75
CA TYR A 324 13.29 18.59 9.51
C TYR A 324 12.66 18.01 10.78
N ASP A 325 12.03 16.86 10.65
CA ASP A 325 11.18 16.33 11.72
C ASP A 325 11.94 15.36 12.63
N ALA A 326 12.79 14.49 12.07
CA ALA A 326 13.37 13.38 12.83
C ALA A 326 14.81 13.58 13.29
N PHE A 327 15.60 14.54 12.77
CA PHE A 327 17.05 14.56 13.04
C PHE A 327 17.71 15.94 13.24
N GLY A 328 17.30 16.96 12.48
CA GLY A 328 17.88 18.29 12.54
C GLY A 328 17.57 19.00 13.86
N THR A 329 18.56 19.75 14.36
CA THR A 329 18.31 20.71 15.46
C THR A 329 17.69 21.98 14.90
N PHE A 330 16.93 22.72 15.70
CA PHE A 330 16.24 23.92 15.21
C PHE A 330 17.21 24.93 14.56
N GLU A 331 18.38 25.15 15.17
CA GLU A 331 19.43 26.05 14.66
C GLU A 331 20.03 25.56 13.33
N GLU A 332 20.21 24.24 13.17
CA GLU A 332 20.64 23.67 11.88
C GLU A 332 19.57 23.83 10.80
N LEU A 333 18.28 23.71 11.17
CA LEU A 333 17.16 23.86 10.23
C LEU A 333 17.00 25.30 9.74
N VAL A 334 17.33 26.31 10.56
CA VAL A 334 17.35 27.72 10.13
C VAL A 334 18.32 27.88 8.94
N VAL A 335 19.58 27.51 9.13
CA VAL A 335 20.61 27.68 8.09
C VAL A 335 20.36 26.77 6.87
N PHE A 336 19.77 25.60 7.08
CA PHE A 336 19.39 24.69 6.01
C PHE A 336 18.25 25.24 5.13
N THR A 337 17.22 25.82 5.76
CA THR A 337 16.11 26.47 5.05
C THR A 337 16.64 27.66 4.23
N GLU A 338 17.51 28.49 4.82
CA GLU A 338 18.14 29.60 4.11
C GLU A 338 18.99 29.15 2.92
N ALA A 339 19.74 28.05 3.05
CA ALA A 339 20.53 27.50 1.95
C ALA A 339 19.63 27.04 0.79
N ILE A 340 18.54 26.33 1.08
CA ILE A 340 17.56 25.93 0.06
C ILE A 340 16.92 27.15 -0.60
N ASP A 341 16.57 28.18 0.17
CA ASP A 341 15.98 29.40 -0.36
C ASP A 341 16.90 30.15 -1.32
N ARG A 342 18.20 30.19 -1.01
CA ARG A 342 19.22 30.79 -1.89
C ARG A 342 19.50 29.91 -3.11
N TRP A 343 19.46 28.58 -2.95
CA TRP A 343 19.70 27.60 -4.02
C TRP A 343 21.07 27.76 -4.69
N ASP A 344 22.10 28.05 -3.90
CA ASP A 344 23.49 28.21 -4.34
C ASP A 344 24.38 27.12 -3.71
N LEU A 345 25.27 26.53 -4.51
CA LEU A 345 26.27 25.55 -4.07
C LEU A 345 27.18 26.12 -2.97
N ASN A 346 27.47 27.43 -3.01
CA ASN A 346 28.34 28.10 -2.04
C ASN A 346 27.77 28.12 -0.61
N CYS A 347 26.44 28.06 -0.47
CA CYS A 347 25.76 27.99 0.83
C CYS A 347 26.05 26.67 1.56
N SER A 348 26.53 25.65 0.87
CA SER A 348 26.87 24.37 1.48
C SER A 348 27.89 24.53 2.61
N ASN A 349 28.84 25.47 2.53
CA ASN A 349 29.93 25.62 3.52
C ASN A 349 29.43 25.83 4.96
N GLU A 350 28.29 26.50 5.12
CA GLU A 350 27.66 26.85 6.39
C GLU A 350 26.88 25.68 7.00
N LEU A 351 26.60 24.62 6.23
CA LEU A 351 25.80 23.48 6.67
C LEU A 351 26.63 22.43 7.44
N PRO A 352 26.01 21.71 8.39
CA PRO A 352 26.57 20.47 8.93
C PRO A 352 26.87 19.44 7.84
N ASN A 353 27.82 18.53 8.09
CA ASN A 353 28.29 17.57 7.09
C ASN A 353 27.17 16.70 6.48
N TYR A 354 26.19 16.25 7.26
CA TYR A 354 25.09 15.43 6.75
C TYR A 354 24.14 16.23 5.84
N MET A 355 23.83 17.48 6.20
CA MET A 355 23.06 18.41 5.35
C MET A 355 23.81 18.77 4.08
N LYS A 356 25.14 18.94 4.13
CA LYS A 356 25.98 19.11 2.93
C LYS A 356 25.81 17.94 1.96
N ILE A 357 25.85 16.71 2.47
CA ILE A 357 25.69 15.49 1.65
C ILE A 357 24.32 15.49 0.95
N PHE A 358 23.25 15.78 1.70
CA PHE A 358 21.91 15.88 1.14
C PHE A 358 21.79 17.01 0.12
N TYR A 359 22.23 18.22 0.48
CA TYR A 359 22.09 19.43 -0.34
C TYR A 359 22.84 19.31 -1.68
N HIS A 360 24.03 18.71 -1.69
CA HIS A 360 24.73 18.40 -2.94
C HIS A 360 23.95 17.42 -3.83
N ALA A 361 23.36 16.36 -3.25
CA ALA A 361 22.56 15.42 -4.01
C ALA A 361 21.30 16.08 -4.60
N LEU A 362 20.66 16.98 -3.83
CA LEU A 362 19.51 17.78 -4.26
C LEU A 362 19.86 18.65 -5.48
N LEU A 363 20.89 19.49 -5.37
CA LEU A 363 21.31 20.37 -6.47
C LEU A 363 21.73 19.59 -7.71
N ASN A 364 22.47 18.49 -7.53
CA ASN A 364 22.87 17.63 -8.64
C ASN A 364 21.66 17.01 -9.36
N LEU A 365 20.65 16.54 -8.62
CA LEU A 365 19.43 16.01 -9.24
C LEU A 365 18.69 17.07 -10.05
N PHE A 366 18.54 18.29 -9.53
CA PHE A 366 17.88 19.36 -10.27
C PHE A 366 18.68 19.82 -11.49
N ASN A 367 20.01 19.75 -11.45
CA ASN A 367 20.84 19.94 -12.63
C ASN A 367 20.65 18.82 -13.67
N GLU A 368 20.52 17.55 -13.25
CA GLU A 368 20.16 16.44 -14.15
C GLU A 368 18.80 16.70 -14.81
N ILE A 369 17.81 17.16 -14.04
CA ILE A 369 16.47 17.50 -14.53
C ILE A 369 16.54 18.64 -15.55
N GLU A 370 17.30 19.70 -15.28
CA GLU A 370 17.52 20.80 -16.23
C GLU A 370 18.09 20.28 -17.55
N VAL A 371 19.11 19.43 -17.50
CA VAL A 371 19.68 18.82 -18.71
C VAL A 371 18.64 18.01 -19.49
N GLU A 372 17.79 17.24 -18.83
CA GLU A 372 16.69 16.52 -19.51
C GLU A 372 15.63 17.47 -20.09
N MET A 373 15.27 18.54 -19.38
CA MET A 373 14.28 19.51 -19.86
C MET A 373 14.80 20.35 -21.03
N VAL A 374 16.10 20.67 -21.07
CA VAL A 374 16.74 21.39 -22.19
C VAL A 374 16.66 20.60 -23.49
N LYS A 375 16.86 19.28 -23.46
CA LYS A 375 16.79 18.41 -24.66
C LYS A 375 15.44 18.52 -25.38
N GLU A 376 14.38 18.77 -24.62
CA GLU A 376 13.00 18.86 -25.10
C GLU A 376 12.52 20.31 -25.28
N GLY A 377 13.38 21.32 -25.07
CA GLY A 377 13.01 22.73 -25.15
C GLY A 377 12.09 23.20 -24.02
N ARG A 378 12.10 22.52 -22.86
CA ARG A 378 11.17 22.70 -21.73
C ARG A 378 11.87 23.20 -20.45
N SER A 379 13.06 23.80 -20.55
CA SER A 379 13.85 24.30 -19.40
C SER A 379 13.08 25.28 -18.51
N TYR A 380 12.15 26.06 -19.09
CA TYR A 380 11.29 26.98 -18.34
C TYR A 380 10.44 26.31 -17.23
N ARG A 381 10.30 24.98 -17.23
CA ARG A 381 9.57 24.21 -16.22
C ARG A 381 10.35 24.01 -14.92
N VAL A 382 11.69 24.01 -14.98
CA VAL A 382 12.54 23.73 -13.81
C VAL A 382 12.47 24.80 -12.72
N PRO A 383 12.40 26.11 -13.03
CA PRO A 383 12.17 27.14 -12.03
C PRO A 383 10.91 26.90 -11.17
N TYR A 384 9.82 26.38 -11.75
CA TYR A 384 8.61 26.03 -10.99
C TYR A 384 8.88 24.90 -9.98
N ALA A 385 9.61 23.87 -10.37
CA ALA A 385 9.98 22.77 -9.48
C ALA A 385 10.93 23.22 -8.35
N ILE A 386 11.90 24.09 -8.66
CA ILE A 386 12.80 24.66 -7.66
C ILE A 386 12.00 25.51 -6.66
N GLN A 387 11.10 26.36 -7.16
CA GLN A 387 10.25 27.18 -6.29
C GLN A 387 9.38 26.31 -5.37
N ALA A 388 8.76 25.27 -5.91
CA ALA A 388 7.98 24.34 -5.10
C ALA A 388 8.83 23.65 -4.02
N MET A 389 10.10 23.29 -4.30
CA MET A 389 11.01 22.73 -3.29
C MET A 389 11.34 23.73 -2.18
N LYS A 390 11.49 25.03 -2.51
CA LYS A 390 11.71 26.09 -1.53
C LYS A 390 10.50 26.28 -0.63
N ASP A 391 9.31 26.35 -1.22
CA ASP A 391 8.05 26.51 -0.46
C ASP A 391 7.83 25.31 0.48
N GLN A 392 8.17 24.11 0.02
CA GLN A 392 8.17 22.91 0.85
C GLN A 392 9.11 23.02 2.05
N ALA A 393 10.38 23.40 1.83
CA ALA A 393 11.35 23.56 2.92
C ALA A 393 10.90 24.61 3.95
N ARG A 394 10.31 25.73 3.51
CA ARG A 394 9.73 26.75 4.40
C ARG A 394 8.59 26.18 5.24
N SER A 395 7.69 25.40 4.64
CA SER A 395 6.58 24.80 5.38
C SER A 395 7.03 23.76 6.41
N TYR A 396 8.04 22.94 6.09
CA TYR A 396 8.65 22.03 7.07
C TYR A 396 9.34 22.79 8.20
N PHE A 397 9.99 23.91 7.90
CA PHE A 397 10.58 24.77 8.93
C PHE A 397 9.52 25.39 9.85
N ASP A 398 8.36 25.79 9.30
CA ASP A 398 7.24 26.30 10.10
C ASP A 398 6.69 25.25 11.07
N GLU A 399 6.57 23.99 10.64
CA GLU A 399 6.20 22.88 11.53
C GLU A 399 7.26 22.60 12.60
N ALA A 400 8.54 22.59 12.21
CA ALA A 400 9.65 22.43 13.14
C ALA A 400 9.70 23.56 14.18
N ARG A 401 9.30 24.78 13.81
CA ARG A 401 9.16 25.92 14.72
C ARG A 401 8.04 25.72 15.73
N TRP A 402 6.86 25.27 15.32
CA TRP A 402 5.78 24.95 16.27
C TRP A 402 6.21 23.90 17.28
N LEU A 403 6.93 22.87 16.82
CA LEU A 403 7.48 21.84 17.69
C LEU A 403 8.52 22.38 18.67
N HIS A 404 9.45 23.22 18.20
CA HIS A 404 10.46 23.86 19.04
C HIS A 404 9.83 24.77 20.11
N GLU A 405 8.78 25.50 19.77
CA GLU A 405 8.04 26.38 20.68
C GLU A 405 7.09 25.64 21.63
N GLY A 406 6.85 24.33 21.44
CA GLY A 406 5.81 23.58 22.14
C GLY A 406 4.39 24.12 21.86
N ARG A 407 4.22 24.77 20.70
CA ARG A 407 2.98 25.45 20.31
C ARG A 407 2.08 24.48 19.53
N ILE A 408 0.82 24.42 19.93
CA ILE A 408 -0.25 23.79 19.14
C ILE A 408 -1.04 24.93 18.47
N PRO A 409 -0.97 25.09 17.15
CA PRO A 409 -1.65 26.15 16.40
C PRO A 409 -3.17 25.98 16.40
N SER A 410 -3.89 27.00 15.91
CA SER A 410 -5.31 26.85 15.53
C SER A 410 -5.43 25.97 14.28
N MET A 411 -6.61 25.43 14.01
CA MET A 411 -6.89 24.66 12.79
C MET A 411 -6.67 25.49 11.52
N GLU A 412 -7.05 26.76 11.53
CA GLU A 412 -6.87 27.64 10.39
C GLU A 412 -5.38 27.91 10.12
N GLU A 413 -4.61 28.16 11.19
CA GLU A 413 -3.15 28.34 11.11
C GLU A 413 -2.46 27.03 10.69
N TYR A 414 -2.82 25.91 11.30
CA TYR A 414 -2.31 24.58 10.96
C TYR A 414 -2.48 24.29 9.47
N MET A 415 -3.71 24.39 8.97
CA MET A 415 -4.03 24.05 7.58
C MET A 415 -3.34 24.95 6.56
N SER A 416 -3.03 26.21 6.92
CA SER A 416 -2.30 27.12 6.03
C SER A 416 -0.85 26.67 5.74
N VAL A 417 -0.22 25.96 6.69
CA VAL A 417 1.13 25.37 6.52
C VAL A 417 1.02 23.92 6.09
N ALA A 418 0.15 23.15 6.74
CA ALA A 418 0.05 21.70 6.60
C ALA A 418 -0.40 21.24 5.20
N THR A 419 -1.14 22.09 4.49
CA THR A 419 -1.50 21.85 3.09
C THR A 419 -0.34 22.05 2.12
N VAL A 420 0.69 22.81 2.49
CA VAL A 420 1.95 22.88 1.74
C VAL A 420 2.87 21.75 2.18
N SER A 421 3.02 21.54 3.49
CA SER A 421 3.94 20.53 4.04
C SER A 421 3.60 19.10 3.62
N ILE A 422 2.32 18.79 3.35
CA ILE A 422 1.91 17.47 2.84
C ILE A 422 2.39 17.17 1.41
N CYS A 423 3.08 18.12 0.77
CA CYS A 423 3.78 18.00 -0.50
C CYS A 423 2.94 17.68 -1.74
N TYR A 424 1.60 17.73 -1.66
CA TYR A 424 0.77 17.32 -2.79
C TYR A 424 0.91 18.26 -4.01
N THR A 425 0.86 19.57 -3.80
CA THR A 425 1.07 20.57 -4.86
C THR A 425 2.49 20.47 -5.43
N PHE A 426 3.47 20.19 -4.56
CA PHE A 426 4.85 19.92 -4.97
C PHE A 426 4.92 18.70 -5.89
N LEU A 427 4.40 17.54 -5.46
CA LEU A 427 4.39 16.30 -6.26
C LEU A 427 3.64 16.49 -7.58
N THR A 428 2.54 17.25 -7.57
CA THR A 428 1.81 17.60 -8.81
C THR A 428 2.68 18.43 -9.74
N THR A 429 3.39 19.44 -9.22
CA THR A 429 4.35 20.25 -10.01
C THR A 429 5.40 19.37 -10.67
N ILE A 430 6.02 18.47 -9.90
CA ILE A 430 7.02 17.53 -10.42
C ILE A 430 6.42 16.55 -11.43
N ALA A 431 5.16 16.12 -11.23
CA ALA A 431 4.48 15.24 -12.18
C ALA A 431 4.32 15.92 -13.56
N LEU A 432 4.05 17.23 -13.59
CA LEU A 432 3.89 18.01 -14.83
C LEU A 432 5.20 18.23 -15.59
N LEU A 433 6.36 18.23 -14.92
CA LEU A 433 7.66 18.40 -15.57
C LEU A 433 7.88 17.35 -16.68
N GLY A 434 7.61 16.09 -16.36
CA GLY A 434 7.86 14.94 -17.24
C GLY A 434 6.77 14.65 -18.27
N MET A 435 5.75 15.51 -18.39
CA MET A 435 4.71 15.38 -19.40
C MET A 435 5.12 16.05 -20.72
N GLY A 436 4.51 15.65 -21.84
CA GLY A 436 4.77 16.24 -23.15
C GLY A 436 4.24 17.67 -23.30
N ASP A 437 3.98 18.09 -24.54
CA ASP A 437 3.58 19.48 -24.87
C ASP A 437 2.16 19.85 -24.43
N ILE A 438 1.38 18.87 -23.95
CA ILE A 438 0.06 19.11 -23.34
C ILE A 438 0.16 20.00 -22.08
N VAL A 439 1.33 20.02 -21.42
CA VAL A 439 1.61 20.89 -20.28
C VAL A 439 2.26 22.18 -20.79
N THR A 440 1.64 23.30 -20.49
CA THR A 440 2.11 24.63 -20.87
C THR A 440 2.48 25.46 -19.64
N LYS A 441 2.97 26.68 -19.85
CA LYS A 441 3.24 27.62 -18.76
C LYS A 441 1.97 27.93 -17.96
N GLU A 442 0.84 28.08 -18.65
CA GLU A 442 -0.48 28.32 -18.07
C GLU A 442 -0.92 27.15 -17.17
N SER A 443 -0.46 25.92 -17.44
CA SER A 443 -0.74 24.77 -16.56
C SER A 443 -0.04 24.91 -15.20
N PHE A 444 1.19 25.43 -15.17
CA PHE A 444 1.90 25.71 -13.92
C PHE A 444 1.32 26.92 -13.19
N GLU A 445 1.00 27.99 -13.91
CA GLU A 445 0.36 29.17 -13.34
C GLU A 445 -1.02 28.83 -12.75
N TRP A 446 -1.81 28.00 -13.44
CA TRP A 446 -3.06 27.47 -12.91
C TRP A 446 -2.84 26.69 -11.62
N LEU A 447 -1.85 25.78 -11.58
CA LEU A 447 -1.55 24.96 -10.41
C LEU A 447 -1.14 25.80 -9.19
N LEU A 448 -0.32 26.84 -9.41
CA LEU A 448 0.16 27.73 -8.34
C LEU A 448 -0.90 28.72 -7.83
N ASN A 449 -1.98 28.95 -8.58
CA ASN A 449 -3.11 29.77 -8.15
C ASN A 449 -4.08 29.04 -7.20
N ASP A 450 -3.66 27.91 -6.63
CA ASP A 450 -4.43 27.09 -5.69
C ASP A 450 -5.86 26.77 -6.18
N PRO A 451 -6.00 26.09 -7.33
CA PRO A 451 -7.29 25.79 -7.91
C PRO A 451 -8.04 24.80 -7.03
N LYS A 452 -9.38 24.84 -7.09
CA LYS A 452 -10.25 24.11 -6.15
C LYS A 452 -9.94 22.62 -6.06
N ILE A 453 -9.65 21.97 -7.19
CA ILE A 453 -9.28 20.55 -7.24
C ILE A 453 -7.99 20.26 -6.45
N VAL A 454 -6.99 21.13 -6.53
CA VAL A 454 -5.70 20.99 -5.85
C VAL A 454 -5.87 21.26 -4.36
N ARG A 455 -6.60 22.30 -3.98
CA ARG A 455 -6.94 22.57 -2.57
C ARG A 455 -7.67 21.39 -1.94
N ALA A 456 -8.65 20.83 -2.65
CA ALA A 456 -9.41 19.67 -2.18
C ALA A 456 -8.50 18.45 -2.02
N ALA A 457 -7.63 18.17 -3.00
CA ALA A 457 -6.72 17.05 -2.94
C ALA A 457 -5.64 17.16 -1.85
N ASN A 458 -5.07 18.36 -1.64
CA ASN A 458 -4.17 18.65 -0.51
C ASN A 458 -4.85 18.36 0.82
N THR A 459 -6.07 18.87 0.99
CA THR A 459 -6.84 18.71 2.23
C THR A 459 -7.21 17.25 2.46
N ILE A 460 -7.61 16.51 1.42
CA ILE A 460 -7.88 15.08 1.53
C ILE A 460 -6.63 14.34 2.01
N LEU A 461 -5.49 14.52 1.35
CA LEU A 461 -4.27 13.80 1.74
C LEU A 461 -3.84 14.18 3.16
N ARG A 462 -3.85 15.46 3.52
CA ARG A 462 -3.46 15.93 4.87
C ARG A 462 -4.34 15.31 5.95
N LEU A 463 -5.68 15.39 5.81
CA LEU A 463 -6.57 14.81 6.81
C LEU A 463 -6.43 13.28 6.90
N MET A 464 -6.25 12.59 5.77
CA MET A 464 -6.05 11.13 5.77
C MET A 464 -4.72 10.71 6.40
N ASP A 465 -3.65 11.46 6.15
CA ASP A 465 -2.33 11.27 6.74
C ASP A 465 -2.42 11.43 8.26
N ASP A 466 -2.92 12.57 8.72
CA ASP A 466 -3.01 12.89 10.15
C ASP A 466 -3.89 11.89 10.92
N ILE A 467 -5.06 11.49 10.38
CA ILE A 467 -5.93 10.49 11.03
C ILE A 467 -5.17 9.18 11.30
N VAL A 468 -4.27 8.79 10.40
CA VAL A 468 -3.52 7.55 10.49
C VAL A 468 -2.28 7.70 11.35
N SER A 469 -1.58 8.83 11.24
CA SER A 469 -0.25 9.05 11.82
C SER A 469 -0.30 9.62 13.23
N THR A 470 -1.40 10.27 13.65
CA THR A 470 -1.50 11.02 14.92
C THR A 470 -0.95 10.26 16.13
N ASN A 471 -1.31 8.97 16.29
CA ASN A 471 -0.82 8.19 17.44
C ASN A 471 0.68 7.94 17.40
N PHE A 472 1.23 7.60 16.22
CA PHE A 472 2.66 7.41 16.02
C PHE A 472 3.45 8.72 16.19
N GLU A 473 2.90 9.83 15.71
CA GLU A 473 3.49 11.17 15.83
C GLU A 473 3.56 11.65 17.28
N LYS A 474 2.51 11.39 18.08
CA LYS A 474 2.51 11.65 19.52
C LYS A 474 3.58 10.87 20.26
N GLU A 475 3.71 9.57 19.97
CA GLU A 475 4.69 8.69 20.63
C GLU A 475 6.14 9.17 20.44
N ARG A 476 6.47 9.75 19.29
CA ARG A 476 7.82 10.25 18.98
C ARG A 476 8.03 11.73 19.28
N GLY A 477 7.01 12.45 19.77
CA GLY A 477 7.09 13.87 20.09
C GLY A 477 7.21 14.77 18.87
N HIS A 478 6.37 14.56 17.84
CA HIS A 478 6.22 15.46 16.70
C HIS A 478 5.40 16.72 17.03
N ALA A 479 5.40 17.69 16.13
CA ALA A 479 4.40 18.75 16.05
C ALA A 479 2.96 18.18 16.05
N ALA A 480 2.01 18.94 16.59
CA ALA A 480 0.61 18.54 16.66
C ALA A 480 -0.02 18.36 15.27
N SER A 481 -0.81 17.30 15.10
CA SER A 481 -1.55 17.03 13.85
C SER A 481 -2.84 17.85 13.75
N SER A 482 -3.56 17.79 12.62
CA SER A 482 -4.90 18.39 12.52
C SER A 482 -5.87 17.83 13.57
N VAL A 483 -5.73 16.56 13.95
CA VAL A 483 -6.58 15.93 14.98
C VAL A 483 -6.38 16.65 16.31
N ASP A 484 -5.12 16.89 16.69
CA ASP A 484 -4.77 17.59 17.93
C ASP A 484 -5.20 19.05 17.93
N CYS A 485 -4.98 19.74 16.81
CA CYS A 485 -5.38 21.13 16.64
C CYS A 485 -6.90 21.29 16.75
N TYR A 486 -7.67 20.38 16.13
CA TYR A 486 -9.14 20.41 16.14
C TYR A 486 -9.70 20.11 17.53
N MET A 487 -9.20 19.05 18.18
CA MET A 487 -9.60 18.69 19.54
C MET A 487 -9.33 19.84 20.52
N LYS A 488 -8.16 20.49 20.42
CA LYS A 488 -7.80 21.62 21.28
C LYS A 488 -8.70 22.84 21.05
N GLN A 489 -9.01 23.15 19.79
CA GLN A 489 -9.79 24.33 19.43
C GLN A 489 -11.28 24.20 19.77
N TYR A 490 -11.86 23.03 19.55
CA TYR A 490 -13.30 22.80 19.70
C TYR A 490 -13.69 22.02 20.95
N GLY A 491 -12.72 21.48 21.70
CA GLY A 491 -12.98 20.74 22.94
C GLY A 491 -13.71 19.41 22.73
N VAL A 492 -13.53 18.79 21.57
CA VAL A 492 -14.18 17.53 21.16
C VAL A 492 -13.23 16.33 21.31
N SER A 493 -13.79 15.12 21.26
CA SER A 493 -13.01 13.88 21.28
C SER A 493 -12.28 13.60 19.96
N GLU A 494 -11.28 12.72 20.01
CA GLU A 494 -10.57 12.24 18.83
C GLU A 494 -11.53 11.56 17.84
N GLN A 495 -12.44 10.73 18.34
CA GLN A 495 -13.41 10.03 17.50
C GLN A 495 -14.36 10.99 16.79
N GLU A 496 -14.90 11.99 17.49
CA GLU A 496 -15.74 13.03 16.87
C GLU A 496 -14.96 13.81 15.80
N THR A 497 -13.69 14.13 16.07
CA THR A 497 -12.79 14.80 15.12
C THR A 497 -12.60 13.95 13.85
N VAL A 498 -12.29 12.67 14.02
CA VAL A 498 -12.11 11.72 12.91
C VAL A 498 -13.38 11.59 12.07
N ASP A 499 -14.56 11.58 12.70
CA ASP A 499 -15.83 11.47 11.98
C ASP A 499 -16.17 12.76 11.20
N VAL A 500 -15.86 13.94 11.76
CA VAL A 500 -15.93 15.22 11.05
C VAL A 500 -15.00 15.22 9.83
N PHE A 501 -13.75 14.79 10.00
CA PHE A 501 -12.78 14.75 8.91
C PHE A 501 -13.16 13.76 7.82
N LYS A 502 -13.67 12.57 8.16
CA LYS A 502 -14.20 11.62 7.17
C LYS A 502 -15.32 12.23 6.34
N LYS A 503 -16.25 12.97 6.96
CA LYS A 503 -17.31 13.69 6.25
C LYS A 503 -16.73 14.75 5.32
N GLN A 504 -15.79 15.56 5.81
CA GLN A 504 -15.11 16.57 5.02
C GLN A 504 -14.38 15.96 3.82
N ILE A 505 -13.66 14.85 3.99
CA ILE A 505 -13.00 14.11 2.90
C ILE A 505 -14.02 13.69 1.84
N MET A 506 -15.20 13.17 2.23
CA MET A 506 -16.25 12.81 1.28
C MET A 506 -16.77 14.01 0.48
N ASP A 507 -16.93 15.16 1.13
CA ASP A 507 -17.34 16.39 0.47
C ASP A 507 -16.26 16.92 -0.49
N LEU A 508 -14.99 16.87 -0.13
CA LEU A 508 -13.88 17.30 -0.99
C LEU A 508 -13.72 16.44 -2.25
N TRP A 509 -14.13 15.17 -2.22
CA TRP A 509 -14.20 14.34 -3.44
C TRP A 509 -15.22 14.88 -4.45
N LYS A 510 -16.30 15.52 -3.99
CA LYS A 510 -17.32 16.18 -4.84
C LYS A 510 -16.74 17.41 -5.52
N ASP A 511 -15.89 18.15 -4.82
CA ASP A 511 -15.14 19.26 -5.40
C ASP A 511 -14.18 18.80 -6.50
N ILE A 512 -13.45 17.70 -6.28
CA ILE A 512 -12.62 17.10 -7.33
C ILE A 512 -13.48 16.70 -8.53
N ASN A 513 -14.63 16.05 -8.31
CA ASN A 513 -15.52 15.65 -9.41
C ASN A 513 -16.05 16.85 -10.21
N LYS A 514 -16.41 17.95 -9.53
CA LYS A 514 -16.93 19.16 -10.18
C LYS A 514 -15.92 19.78 -11.15
N GLU A 515 -14.65 19.80 -10.78
CA GLU A 515 -13.58 20.40 -11.59
C GLU A 515 -13.23 19.59 -12.85
N PHE A 516 -13.71 18.34 -12.96
CA PHE A 516 -13.63 17.55 -14.19
C PHE A 516 -14.73 17.89 -15.21
N LEU A 517 -15.80 18.58 -14.81
CA LEU A 517 -16.91 18.92 -15.71
C LEU A 517 -16.50 20.02 -16.70
N ARG A 518 -16.91 19.89 -17.96
CA ARG A 518 -16.58 20.82 -19.04
C ARG A 518 -17.38 22.13 -18.92
N PRO A 519 -16.78 23.28 -19.32
CA PRO A 519 -15.40 23.44 -19.78
C PRO A 519 -14.39 23.34 -18.62
N THR A 520 -13.27 22.64 -18.84
CA THR A 520 -12.22 22.49 -17.81
C THR A 520 -11.22 23.65 -17.87
N ALA A 521 -10.67 24.03 -16.71
CA ALA A 521 -9.71 25.14 -16.62
C ALA A 521 -8.35 24.84 -17.29
N VAL A 522 -7.97 23.56 -17.34
CA VAL A 522 -6.76 23.04 -17.98
C VAL A 522 -7.08 21.73 -18.70
N PRO A 523 -6.20 21.21 -19.58
CA PRO A 523 -6.44 19.95 -20.26
C PRO A 523 -6.69 18.78 -19.31
N MET A 524 -7.62 17.90 -19.66
CA MET A 524 -7.99 16.72 -18.86
C MET A 524 -6.79 15.86 -18.39
N PRO A 525 -5.72 15.63 -19.19
CA PRO A 525 -4.55 14.90 -18.73
C PRO A 525 -3.82 15.53 -17.52
N VAL A 526 -3.89 16.86 -17.37
CA VAL A 526 -3.34 17.62 -16.24
C VAL A 526 -4.20 17.37 -14.98
N LEU A 527 -5.53 17.50 -15.09
CA LEU A 527 -6.46 17.18 -14.00
C LEU A 527 -6.34 15.72 -13.54
N LYS A 528 -6.13 14.79 -14.48
CA LYS A 528 -5.89 13.37 -14.17
C LYS A 528 -4.66 13.15 -13.27
N ARG A 529 -3.62 14.00 -13.34
CA ARG A 529 -2.45 13.88 -12.44
C ARG A 529 -2.84 14.19 -11.00
N VAL A 530 -3.63 15.24 -10.80
CA VAL A 530 -4.21 15.60 -9.51
C VAL A 530 -5.07 14.44 -9.02
N LEU A 531 -6.03 13.96 -9.80
CA LEU A 531 -6.88 12.84 -9.40
C LEU A 531 -6.09 11.55 -9.05
N ASN A 532 -5.12 11.17 -9.88
CA ASN A 532 -4.38 9.92 -9.68
C ASN A 532 -3.51 9.97 -8.43
N LEU A 533 -2.91 11.13 -8.11
CA LEU A 533 -2.28 11.33 -6.79
C LEU A 533 -3.28 11.14 -5.65
N THR A 534 -4.53 11.60 -5.79
CA THR A 534 -5.55 11.46 -4.73
C THR A 534 -5.95 10.00 -4.57
N ARG A 535 -6.02 9.25 -5.67
CA ARG A 535 -6.27 7.81 -5.66
C ARG A 535 -5.13 7.04 -4.98
N VAL A 536 -3.87 7.47 -5.18
CA VAL A 536 -2.70 6.89 -4.50
C VAL A 536 -2.79 7.16 -2.99
N ALA A 537 -3.08 8.40 -2.60
CA ALA A 537 -3.31 8.78 -1.21
C ALA A 537 -4.42 7.94 -0.58
N ASP A 538 -5.57 7.85 -1.23
CA ASP A 538 -6.70 7.05 -0.77
C ASP A 538 -6.32 5.57 -0.64
N LEU A 539 -5.43 5.04 -1.49
CA LEU A 539 -4.96 3.65 -1.41
C LEU A 539 -4.16 3.37 -0.15
N LEU A 540 -3.28 4.30 0.21
CA LEU A 540 -2.23 4.04 1.18
C LEU A 540 -2.64 4.43 2.60
N TYR A 541 -3.53 5.41 2.72
CA TYR A 541 -3.98 5.95 4.01
C TYR A 541 -5.37 5.46 4.41
N LYS A 542 -6.09 4.72 3.55
CA LYS A 542 -7.37 4.11 3.93
C LYS A 542 -7.20 2.71 4.52
N GLY A 543 -7.78 2.48 5.70
CA GLY A 543 -7.99 1.14 6.27
C GLY A 543 -6.71 0.42 6.75
N LYS A 544 -6.68 -0.92 6.67
CA LYS A 544 -5.59 -1.79 7.21
C LYS A 544 -4.20 -1.53 6.59
N MET A 545 -4.13 -0.88 5.42
CA MET A 545 -2.88 -0.48 4.73
C MET A 545 -2.08 0.58 5.49
N ALA A 546 -2.78 1.34 6.34
CA ALA A 546 -2.27 2.53 7.00
C ALA A 546 -1.39 2.21 8.22
N SER A 547 -1.56 1.02 8.81
CA SER A 547 -0.75 0.59 9.96
C SER A 547 0.71 0.29 9.57
N HIS A 548 1.68 0.83 10.31
CA HIS A 548 3.12 0.57 10.11
C HIS A 548 3.53 -0.90 10.29
N VAL A 549 2.65 -1.71 10.91
CA VAL A 549 2.90 -3.12 11.27
C VAL A 549 2.12 -4.09 10.36
N LEU A 550 0.81 -3.87 10.10
CA LEU A 550 -0.01 -4.73 9.22
C LEU A 550 0.12 -4.34 7.74
N GLY A 551 0.51 -3.10 7.44
CA GLY A 551 0.70 -2.58 6.09
C GLY A 551 1.88 -3.21 5.33
N ARG A 552 2.82 -3.90 6.00
CA ARG A 552 3.96 -4.54 5.32
C ARG A 552 3.50 -5.66 4.39
N SER A 553 2.66 -6.57 4.85
CA SER A 553 2.24 -7.74 4.07
C SER A 553 1.36 -7.36 2.87
N LEU A 554 0.44 -6.43 3.05
CA LEU A 554 -0.49 -6.02 1.99
C LEU A 554 0.18 -5.08 0.97
N LYS A 555 1.09 -4.18 1.39
CA LYS A 555 1.94 -3.40 0.49
C LYS A 555 2.84 -4.32 -0.33
N ILE A 556 3.43 -5.37 0.27
CA ILE A 556 4.22 -6.37 -0.46
C ILE A 556 3.39 -7.04 -1.55
N VAL A 557 2.18 -7.50 -1.24
CA VAL A 557 1.31 -8.20 -2.21
C VAL A 557 0.90 -7.26 -3.35
N LEU A 558 0.54 -6.01 -3.05
CA LEU A 558 0.20 -5.01 -4.06
C LEU A 558 1.40 -4.68 -4.96
N LEU A 559 2.54 -4.39 -4.37
CA LEU A 559 3.79 -4.07 -5.06
C LEU A 559 4.26 -5.25 -5.91
N GLN A 560 4.16 -6.47 -5.38
CA GLN A 560 4.49 -7.68 -6.14
C GLN A 560 3.55 -7.89 -7.33
N SER A 561 2.25 -7.63 -7.16
CA SER A 561 1.25 -7.84 -8.22
C SER A 561 1.41 -6.87 -9.39
N VAL A 562 1.89 -5.65 -9.14
CA VAL A 562 2.08 -4.60 -10.16
C VAL A 562 3.50 -4.63 -10.73
N LEU A 563 4.53 -4.74 -9.88
CA LEU A 563 5.92 -4.53 -10.25
C LEU A 563 6.74 -5.82 -10.43
N ILE A 564 6.34 -6.97 -9.86
CA ILE A 564 7.22 -8.16 -9.77
C ILE A 564 6.70 -9.38 -10.54
N GLN A 565 5.45 -9.81 -10.34
CA GLN A 565 4.94 -11.06 -10.92
C GLN A 565 4.81 -10.99 -12.45
N CYS A 566 5.61 -11.80 -13.15
CA CYS A 566 5.71 -11.84 -14.62
C CYS A 566 4.97 -13.00 -15.31
N ARG A 567 4.29 -13.92 -14.61
CA ARG A 567 3.73 -15.12 -15.28
C ARG A 567 2.32 -15.49 -14.82
N TRP A 568 1.38 -15.45 -15.76
CA TRP A 568 0.18 -16.28 -15.74
C TRP A 568 0.62 -17.71 -16.05
N SER A 569 0.89 -18.53 -15.03
CA SER A 569 0.99 -19.98 -15.24
C SER A 569 -0.40 -20.59 -15.14
N ASN A 570 -0.74 -21.52 -16.03
CA ASN A 570 -2.03 -22.24 -16.14
C ASN A 570 -2.39 -23.12 -14.92
N ARG A 571 -2.01 -22.76 -13.69
CA ARG A 571 -2.28 -23.52 -12.45
C ARG A 571 -3.59 -23.08 -11.76
N LEU A 572 -4.66 -22.87 -12.53
CA LEU A 572 -5.95 -22.33 -12.05
C LEU A 572 -6.67 -23.28 -11.05
N ASN A 573 -6.44 -24.59 -11.09
CA ASN A 573 -7.10 -25.52 -10.15
C ASN A 573 -6.53 -25.48 -8.72
N THR A 574 -5.26 -25.13 -8.53
CA THR A 574 -4.65 -24.98 -7.20
C THR A 574 -5.11 -23.70 -6.49
N SER A 575 -5.35 -22.62 -7.24
CA SER A 575 -5.74 -21.31 -6.69
C SER A 575 -7.16 -21.29 -6.09
N PHE A 576 -8.09 -22.10 -6.62
CA PHE A 576 -9.47 -22.16 -6.14
C PHE A 576 -9.60 -22.82 -4.76
N VAL A 577 -8.91 -23.94 -4.55
CA VAL A 577 -8.81 -24.60 -3.22
C VAL A 577 -8.05 -23.70 -2.23
N LEU A 578 -7.06 -22.94 -2.70
CA LEU A 578 -6.33 -21.95 -1.91
C LEU A 578 -7.22 -20.79 -1.43
N ALA A 579 -8.08 -20.26 -2.30
CA ALA A 579 -9.00 -19.18 -1.94
C ALA A 579 -10.00 -19.66 -0.88
N GLN A 580 -10.59 -20.85 -1.06
CA GLN A 580 -11.46 -21.44 -0.04
C GLN A 580 -10.74 -21.65 1.30
N TYR A 581 -9.45 -21.98 1.29
CA TYR A 581 -8.66 -22.14 2.52
C TYR A 581 -8.35 -20.80 3.21
N ILE A 582 -7.89 -19.78 2.48
CA ILE A 582 -7.56 -18.48 3.07
C ILE A 582 -8.81 -17.81 3.64
N TYR A 583 -9.92 -17.85 2.90
CA TYR A 583 -11.18 -17.26 3.35
C TYR A 583 -11.88 -18.09 4.44
N GLY A 584 -11.90 -19.43 4.33
CA GLY A 584 -12.49 -20.31 5.33
C GLY A 584 -11.69 -20.40 6.63
N ALA A 585 -10.37 -20.25 6.58
CA ALA A 585 -9.52 -20.14 7.77
C ALA A 585 -9.69 -18.78 8.46
N ASP A 586 -9.90 -17.69 7.73
CA ASP A 586 -10.09 -16.34 8.30
C ASP A 586 -11.40 -16.21 9.09
N GLU A 587 -12.51 -16.75 8.59
CA GLU A 587 -13.79 -16.79 9.32
C GLU A 587 -13.72 -17.64 10.60
N ARG A 588 -13.12 -18.84 10.50
CA ARG A 588 -12.98 -19.75 11.65
C ARG A 588 -12.04 -19.18 12.70
N SER A 589 -10.89 -18.63 12.27
CA SER A 589 -9.88 -18.04 13.17
C SER A 589 -10.39 -16.77 13.85
N SER A 590 -11.14 -15.92 13.14
CA SER A 590 -11.78 -14.74 13.73
C SER A 590 -12.75 -15.14 14.84
N SER A 591 -13.64 -16.12 14.60
CA SER A 591 -14.58 -16.59 15.63
C SER A 591 -13.89 -17.21 16.85
N ILE A 592 -12.72 -17.83 16.66
CA ILE A 592 -11.94 -18.51 17.69
C ILE A 592 -11.14 -17.51 18.53
N LEU A 593 -10.53 -16.51 17.90
CA LEU A 593 -9.86 -15.39 18.59
C LEU A 593 -10.87 -14.60 19.45
N PHE A 594 -12.11 -14.43 18.98
CA PHE A 594 -13.18 -13.84 19.81
C PHE A 594 -13.48 -14.64 21.08
N ARG A 595 -13.27 -15.97 21.10
CA ARG A 595 -13.44 -16.78 22.32
C ARG A 595 -12.30 -16.55 23.31
N GLU A 596 -11.06 -16.43 22.85
CA GLU A 596 -9.91 -16.08 23.71
C GLU A 596 -10.07 -14.69 24.33
N VAL A 597 -10.49 -13.70 23.52
CA VAL A 597 -10.79 -12.34 23.99
C VAL A 597 -11.95 -12.33 25.01
N ARG A 598 -12.98 -13.16 24.79
CA ARG A 598 -14.09 -13.29 25.74
C ARG A 598 -13.63 -13.85 27.08
N TRP A 599 -12.79 -14.90 27.09
CA TRP A 599 -12.22 -15.45 28.31
C TRP A 599 -11.42 -14.40 29.09
N LEU A 600 -10.62 -13.60 28.37
CA LEU A 600 -9.86 -12.51 28.95
C LEU A 600 -10.78 -11.45 29.58
N HIS A 601 -11.79 -10.97 28.85
CA HIS A 601 -12.73 -9.97 29.35
C HIS A 601 -13.56 -10.47 30.55
N GLU A 602 -13.93 -11.75 30.57
CA GLU A 602 -14.68 -12.37 31.66
C GLU A 602 -13.80 -12.75 32.87
N GLY A 603 -12.47 -12.61 32.77
CA GLY A 603 -11.53 -13.12 33.77
C GLY A 603 -11.63 -14.65 33.95
N ARG A 604 -12.11 -15.36 32.92
CA ARG A 604 -12.41 -16.79 32.96
C ARG A 604 -11.23 -17.59 32.46
N ILE A 605 -10.70 -18.47 33.29
CA ILE A 605 -9.74 -19.51 32.89
C ILE A 605 -10.54 -20.76 32.44
N PRO A 606 -10.51 -21.16 31.16
CA PRO A 606 -11.23 -22.33 30.63
C PRO A 606 -10.64 -23.66 31.13
N SER A 607 -11.30 -24.79 30.84
CA SER A 607 -10.71 -26.12 31.05
C SER A 607 -9.60 -26.39 30.02
N MET A 608 -8.70 -27.33 30.28
CA MET A 608 -7.66 -27.71 29.32
C MET A 608 -8.21 -28.20 27.98
N GLU A 609 -9.32 -28.93 28.02
CA GLU A 609 -9.99 -29.42 26.81
C GLU A 609 -10.58 -28.27 25.99
N GLU A 610 -11.25 -27.32 26.66
CA GLU A 610 -11.81 -26.14 26.03
C GLU A 610 -10.70 -25.23 25.47
N TYR A 611 -9.63 -24.99 26.24
CA TYR A 611 -8.46 -24.24 25.81
C TYR A 611 -7.83 -24.86 24.57
N MET A 612 -7.46 -26.15 24.61
CA MET A 612 -6.77 -26.80 23.50
C MET A 612 -7.60 -26.82 22.22
N SER A 613 -8.94 -26.92 22.31
CA SER A 613 -9.82 -26.86 21.13
C SER A 613 -9.77 -25.52 20.38
N VAL A 614 -9.40 -24.44 21.07
CA VAL A 614 -9.27 -23.07 20.53
C VAL A 614 -7.81 -22.79 20.18
N ALA A 615 -6.90 -23.10 21.12
CA ALA A 615 -5.49 -22.78 21.07
C ALA A 615 -4.74 -23.49 19.92
N THR A 616 -5.13 -24.71 19.56
CA THR A 616 -4.52 -25.42 18.42
C THR A 616 -4.89 -24.81 17.06
N VAL A 617 -5.98 -24.04 17.00
CA VAL A 617 -6.38 -23.34 15.78
C VAL A 617 -5.78 -21.93 15.74
N SER A 618 -5.77 -21.21 16.87
CA SER A 618 -5.21 -19.86 16.96
C SER A 618 -3.70 -19.80 16.74
N ILE A 619 -2.95 -20.86 17.05
CA ILE A 619 -1.49 -20.93 16.85
C ILE A 619 -1.08 -20.92 15.36
N SER A 620 -2.04 -21.04 14.43
CA SER A 620 -1.84 -20.86 12.99
C SER A 620 -0.80 -21.80 12.34
N TYR A 621 -0.42 -22.91 12.98
CA TYR A 621 0.61 -23.80 12.43
C TYR A 621 0.15 -24.60 11.21
N THR A 622 -1.12 -25.01 11.13
CA THR A 622 -1.69 -25.56 9.89
C THR A 622 -1.60 -24.55 8.75
N PHE A 623 -1.81 -23.25 9.02
CA PHE A 623 -1.65 -22.20 8.04
C PHE A 623 -0.21 -22.05 7.55
N LEU A 624 0.76 -22.03 8.47
CA LEU A 624 2.20 -22.03 8.14
C LEU A 624 2.59 -23.26 7.30
N THR A 625 2.06 -24.43 7.67
CA THR A 625 2.28 -25.67 6.94
C THR A 625 1.72 -25.57 5.52
N THR A 626 0.49 -25.09 5.34
CA THR A 626 -0.13 -24.90 4.01
C THR A 626 0.71 -23.99 3.13
N ILE A 627 1.17 -22.84 3.65
CA ILE A 627 2.05 -21.93 2.91
C ILE A 627 3.35 -22.63 2.52
N SER A 628 3.94 -23.39 3.45
CA SER A 628 5.21 -24.07 3.21
C SER A 628 5.11 -25.17 2.12
N LEU A 629 3.93 -25.75 1.90
CA LEU A 629 3.68 -26.70 0.82
C LEU A 629 3.59 -26.01 -0.55
N LEU A 630 3.23 -24.73 -0.63
CA LEU A 630 3.19 -23.98 -1.91
C LEU A 630 4.57 -23.95 -2.60
N GLY A 631 5.64 -23.92 -1.82
CA GLY A 631 7.02 -23.91 -2.33
C GLY A 631 7.52 -25.25 -2.86
N LEU A 632 6.74 -26.33 -2.79
CA LEU A 632 7.17 -27.68 -3.21
C LEU A 632 6.85 -28.01 -4.68
N GLY A 633 6.25 -27.09 -5.43
CA GLY A 633 6.01 -27.25 -6.87
C GLY A 633 5.15 -28.47 -7.19
N ASP A 634 5.55 -29.25 -8.20
CA ASP A 634 4.73 -30.33 -8.77
C ASP A 634 4.64 -31.59 -7.88
N ILE A 635 5.34 -31.61 -6.74
CA ILE A 635 5.27 -32.70 -5.75
C ILE A 635 3.94 -32.65 -4.96
N VAL A 636 3.33 -31.47 -4.85
CA VAL A 636 2.11 -31.26 -4.05
C VAL A 636 0.92 -31.24 -4.99
N THR A 637 0.02 -32.20 -4.80
CA THR A 637 -1.22 -32.30 -5.57
C THR A 637 -2.40 -31.76 -4.76
N LYS A 638 -3.59 -31.72 -5.38
CA LYS A 638 -4.83 -31.38 -4.67
C LYS A 638 -5.06 -32.31 -3.48
N GLU A 639 -4.78 -33.60 -3.66
CA GLU A 639 -4.91 -34.63 -2.63
C GLU A 639 -3.97 -34.38 -1.44
N SER A 640 -2.79 -33.80 -1.66
CA SER A 640 -1.90 -33.39 -0.56
C SER A 640 -2.50 -32.28 0.30
N PHE A 641 -3.25 -31.35 -0.30
CA PHE A 641 -3.97 -30.31 0.45
C PHE A 641 -5.22 -30.86 1.12
N GLU A 642 -5.99 -31.73 0.45
CA GLU A 642 -7.14 -32.41 1.06
C GLU A 642 -6.71 -33.29 2.24
N TRP A 643 -5.58 -33.99 2.12
CA TRP A 643 -4.96 -34.72 3.23
C TRP A 643 -4.63 -33.80 4.40
N LEU A 644 -4.02 -32.64 4.14
CA LEU A 644 -3.70 -31.65 5.17
C LEU A 644 -4.97 -31.11 5.86
N LEU A 645 -6.05 -30.90 5.09
CA LEU A 645 -7.35 -30.40 5.58
C LEU A 645 -8.09 -31.39 6.47
N ASN A 646 -7.84 -32.69 6.29
CA ASN A 646 -8.43 -33.74 7.10
C ASN A 646 -7.71 -33.94 8.46
N ASP A 647 -6.90 -32.96 8.88
CA ASP A 647 -6.21 -32.91 10.18
C ASP A 647 -5.43 -34.20 10.48
N PRO A 648 -4.46 -34.56 9.63
CA PRO A 648 -3.75 -35.82 9.72
C PRO A 648 -2.92 -35.87 11.00
N LYS A 649 -2.67 -37.09 11.50
CA LYS A 649 -2.05 -37.33 12.80
C LYS A 649 -0.75 -36.53 13.00
N ILE A 650 0.10 -36.46 11.97
CA ILE A 650 1.36 -35.68 11.99
C ILE A 650 1.13 -34.16 12.19
N VAL A 651 0.10 -33.59 11.56
CA VAL A 651 -0.20 -32.15 11.62
C VAL A 651 -0.84 -31.81 12.97
N ARG A 652 -1.75 -32.65 13.46
CA ARG A 652 -2.35 -32.52 14.79
C ARG A 652 -1.29 -32.60 15.89
N ALA A 653 -0.36 -33.56 15.77
CA ALA A 653 0.75 -33.71 16.69
C ALA A 653 1.68 -32.48 16.65
N ALA A 654 2.03 -31.99 15.46
CA ALA A 654 2.88 -30.82 15.29
C ALA A 654 2.23 -29.52 15.82
N ASN A 655 0.94 -29.29 15.55
CA ASN A 655 0.17 -28.17 16.11
C ASN A 655 0.19 -28.19 17.65
N THR A 656 -0.01 -29.37 18.23
CA THR A 656 -0.05 -29.53 19.69
C THR A 656 1.32 -29.32 20.31
N ILE A 657 2.38 -29.83 19.69
CA ILE A 657 3.77 -29.57 20.11
C ILE A 657 4.03 -28.07 20.10
N PHE A 658 3.70 -27.37 19.01
CA PHE A 658 3.95 -25.94 18.89
C PHE A 658 3.23 -25.14 19.98
N ARG A 659 1.94 -25.41 20.20
CA ARG A 659 1.15 -24.72 21.23
C ARG A 659 1.70 -24.96 22.64
N LEU A 660 2.00 -26.21 23.00
CA LEU A 660 2.53 -26.50 24.35
C LEU A 660 3.91 -25.89 24.56
N MET A 661 4.75 -25.83 23.53
CA MET A 661 6.08 -25.23 23.62
C MET A 661 6.02 -23.70 23.75
N ASP A 662 5.21 -23.05 22.92
CA ASP A 662 4.94 -21.61 23.01
C ASP A 662 4.47 -21.24 24.41
N ASP A 663 3.42 -21.91 24.91
CA ASP A 663 2.85 -21.64 26.23
C ASP A 663 3.84 -21.90 27.38
N ILE A 664 4.69 -22.95 27.31
CA ILE A 664 5.72 -23.20 28.34
C ILE A 664 6.67 -21.99 28.46
N VAL A 665 7.04 -21.39 27.33
CA VAL A 665 8.01 -20.29 27.27
C VAL A 665 7.36 -18.94 27.53
N SER A 666 6.13 -18.73 27.05
CA SER A 666 5.45 -17.43 27.09
C SER A 666 4.63 -17.18 28.37
N THR A 667 4.26 -18.22 29.14
CA THR A 667 3.30 -18.10 30.26
C THR A 667 3.63 -16.96 31.25
N ASN A 668 4.89 -16.86 31.69
CA ASN A 668 5.26 -15.83 32.68
C ASN A 668 5.22 -14.41 32.12
N PHE A 669 5.37 -14.28 30.81
CA PHE A 669 5.28 -13.01 30.11
C PHE A 669 3.82 -12.61 29.82
N GLU A 670 3.01 -13.57 29.37
CA GLU A 670 1.58 -13.38 29.11
C GLU A 670 0.82 -12.94 30.36
N ARG A 671 1.15 -13.53 31.52
CA ARG A 671 0.65 -13.09 32.84
C ARG A 671 1.00 -11.63 33.14
N LYS A 672 2.21 -11.16 32.81
CA LYS A 672 2.64 -9.76 33.05
C LYS A 672 1.91 -8.76 32.17
N ARG A 673 1.49 -9.17 30.96
CA ARG A 673 0.75 -8.32 30.01
C ARG A 673 -0.75 -8.32 30.24
N GLY A 674 -1.26 -9.14 31.15
CA GLY A 674 -2.71 -9.32 31.32
C GLY A 674 -3.36 -9.94 30.08
N HIS A 675 -2.69 -10.91 29.45
CA HIS A 675 -3.22 -11.65 28.30
C HIS A 675 -4.14 -12.81 28.75
N ALA A 676 -4.84 -13.44 27.81
CA ALA A 676 -5.67 -14.62 28.08
C ALA A 676 -4.84 -15.76 28.73
N ALA A 677 -5.48 -16.58 29.57
CA ALA A 677 -4.82 -17.66 30.31
C ALA A 677 -4.18 -18.71 29.37
N SER A 678 -2.94 -19.12 29.65
CA SER A 678 -2.21 -20.11 28.85
C SER A 678 -2.65 -21.55 29.15
N SER A 679 -2.16 -22.54 28.38
CA SER A 679 -2.36 -23.95 28.75
C SER A 679 -1.79 -24.27 30.12
N ALA A 680 -0.69 -23.62 30.53
CA ALA A 680 -0.14 -23.83 31.87
C ALA A 680 -1.11 -23.33 32.95
N ASP A 681 -1.70 -22.15 32.77
CA ASP A 681 -2.71 -21.61 33.69
C ASP A 681 -3.95 -22.51 33.78
N CYS A 682 -4.42 -23.00 32.64
CA CYS A 682 -5.57 -23.89 32.56
C CYS A 682 -5.29 -25.24 33.26
N TYR A 683 -4.10 -25.81 33.06
CA TYR A 683 -3.70 -27.09 33.64
C TYR A 683 -3.51 -26.99 35.15
N MET A 684 -2.82 -25.95 35.61
CA MET A 684 -2.62 -25.68 37.05
C MET A 684 -3.96 -25.50 37.77
N LYS A 685 -4.90 -24.74 37.18
CA LYS A 685 -6.24 -24.56 37.74
C LYS A 685 -7.03 -25.86 37.79
N GLN A 686 -6.96 -26.68 36.73
CA GLN A 686 -7.77 -27.89 36.62
C GLN A 686 -7.31 -29.01 37.56
N TYR A 687 -6.00 -29.15 37.76
CA TYR A 687 -5.42 -30.28 38.50
C TYR A 687 -4.81 -29.89 39.85
N GLY A 688 -4.73 -28.60 40.17
CA GLY A 688 -4.20 -28.11 41.45
C GLY A 688 -2.71 -28.37 41.63
N VAL A 689 -1.95 -28.42 40.53
CA VAL A 689 -0.51 -28.73 40.49
C VAL A 689 0.34 -27.47 40.34
N SER A 690 1.62 -27.58 40.65
CA SER A 690 2.59 -26.49 40.46
C SER A 690 2.91 -26.22 38.98
N GLU A 691 3.46 -25.04 38.69
CA GLU A 691 3.94 -24.67 37.36
C GLU A 691 5.03 -25.64 36.88
N GLN A 692 5.96 -26.03 37.76
CA GLN A 692 7.01 -26.97 37.43
C GLN A 692 6.46 -28.36 37.07
N GLU A 693 5.48 -28.86 37.84
CA GLU A 693 4.82 -30.13 37.52
C GLU A 693 4.05 -30.06 36.19
N THR A 694 3.45 -28.91 35.89
CA THR A 694 2.76 -28.66 34.61
C THR A 694 3.73 -28.70 33.43
N VAL A 695 4.88 -28.03 33.55
CA VAL A 695 5.95 -28.07 32.53
C VAL A 695 6.47 -29.49 32.33
N ASP A 696 6.68 -30.24 33.41
CA ASP A 696 7.16 -31.62 33.33
C ASP A 696 6.14 -32.55 32.63
N VAL A 697 4.84 -32.35 32.88
CA VAL A 697 3.77 -33.06 32.18
C VAL A 697 3.76 -32.72 30.69
N PHE A 698 3.83 -31.43 30.33
CA PHE A 698 3.82 -31.00 28.94
C PHE A 698 5.05 -31.51 28.17
N LYS A 699 6.24 -31.50 28.78
CA LYS A 699 7.44 -32.10 28.19
C LYS A 699 7.26 -33.59 27.90
N LYS A 700 6.63 -34.34 28.81
CA LYS A 700 6.29 -35.76 28.59
C LYS A 700 5.27 -35.94 27.46
N GLN A 701 4.27 -35.07 27.36
CA GLN A 701 3.29 -35.09 26.27
C GLN A 701 3.94 -34.80 24.92
N ILE A 702 4.79 -33.79 24.83
CA ILE A 702 5.58 -33.46 23.63
C ILE A 702 6.41 -34.67 23.18
N MET A 703 7.05 -35.38 24.10
CA MET A 703 7.78 -36.62 23.77
C MET A 703 6.90 -37.72 23.17
N VAL A 704 5.63 -37.82 23.59
CA VAL A 704 4.67 -38.77 23.02
C VAL A 704 4.25 -38.32 21.61
N LEU A 705 3.96 -37.04 21.43
CA LEU A 705 3.56 -36.47 20.13
C LEU A 705 4.65 -36.59 19.06
N TRP A 706 5.93 -36.55 19.46
CA TRP A 706 7.03 -36.86 18.54
C TRP A 706 6.99 -38.30 18.01
N LYS A 707 6.45 -39.26 18.79
CA LYS A 707 6.24 -40.64 18.31
C LYS A 707 5.13 -40.69 17.25
N ASP A 708 4.07 -39.90 17.43
CA ASP A 708 2.99 -39.77 16.45
C ASP A 708 3.48 -39.19 15.13
N ILE A 709 4.37 -38.20 15.18
CA ILE A 709 5.05 -37.69 13.98
C ILE A 709 5.86 -38.79 13.30
N ASN A 710 6.64 -39.58 14.06
CA ASN A 710 7.48 -40.64 13.51
C ASN A 710 6.66 -41.79 12.88
N GLU A 711 5.51 -42.12 13.46
CA GLU A 711 4.62 -43.18 12.96
C GLU A 711 4.13 -42.88 11.54
N GLU A 712 3.84 -41.62 11.22
CA GLU A 712 3.35 -41.19 9.91
C GLU A 712 4.41 -41.29 8.80
N PHE A 713 5.68 -41.50 9.14
CA PHE A 713 6.76 -41.79 8.20
C PHE A 713 6.92 -43.28 7.87
N LEU A 714 6.19 -44.18 8.56
CA LEU A 714 6.20 -45.61 8.26
C LEU A 714 5.52 -45.88 6.92
N ARG A 715 6.05 -46.84 6.15
CA ARG A 715 5.50 -47.17 4.82
C ARG A 715 4.35 -48.18 4.93
N PRO A 716 3.29 -48.04 4.11
CA PRO A 716 3.08 -47.01 3.09
C PRO A 716 2.65 -45.66 3.69
N THR A 717 3.09 -44.54 3.08
CA THR A 717 2.76 -43.18 3.55
C THR A 717 1.51 -42.65 2.87
N ALA A 718 0.71 -41.85 3.59
CA ALA A 718 -0.55 -41.27 3.10
C ALA A 718 -0.36 -40.19 2.02
N VAL A 719 0.79 -39.50 2.02
CA VAL A 719 1.17 -38.49 1.03
C VAL A 719 2.64 -38.69 0.63
N PRO A 720 3.11 -38.03 -0.46
CA PRO A 720 4.51 -38.08 -0.84
C PRO A 720 5.43 -37.69 0.31
N MET A 721 6.52 -38.43 0.48
CA MET A 721 7.52 -38.22 1.54
C MET A 721 7.99 -36.75 1.69
N PRO A 722 8.16 -35.94 0.61
CA PRO A 722 8.52 -34.53 0.77
C PRO A 722 7.47 -33.67 1.48
N VAL A 723 6.18 -34.04 1.40
CA VAL A 723 5.08 -33.37 2.12
C VAL A 723 5.21 -33.64 3.61
N LEU A 724 5.38 -34.92 4.02
CA LEU A 724 5.62 -35.28 5.42
C LEU A 724 6.89 -34.62 5.98
N LYS A 725 7.98 -34.63 5.20
CA LYS A 725 9.24 -33.96 5.57
C LYS A 725 9.06 -32.46 5.79
N ARG A 726 8.14 -31.82 5.07
CA ARG A 726 7.86 -30.39 5.25
C ARG A 726 7.24 -30.11 6.62
N VAL A 727 6.23 -30.89 7.00
CA VAL A 727 5.61 -30.81 8.33
C VAL A 727 6.66 -31.05 9.41
N LEU A 728 7.44 -32.13 9.29
CA LEU A 728 8.51 -32.47 10.24
C LEU A 728 9.56 -31.36 10.40
N ASN A 729 10.03 -30.80 9.28
CA ASN A 729 11.05 -29.75 9.32
C ASN A 729 10.52 -28.48 9.98
N LEU A 730 9.26 -28.12 9.73
CA LEU A 730 8.63 -26.98 10.38
C LEU A 730 8.50 -27.22 11.89
N THR A 731 8.09 -28.41 12.32
CA THR A 731 8.03 -28.77 13.75
C THR A 731 9.40 -28.72 14.42
N ARG A 732 10.48 -29.13 13.72
CA ARG A 732 11.86 -29.06 14.24
C ARG A 732 12.38 -27.63 14.37
N VAL A 733 12.02 -26.75 13.44
CA VAL A 733 12.40 -25.33 13.52
C VAL A 733 11.72 -24.70 14.74
N VAL A 734 10.43 -24.95 14.90
CA VAL A 734 9.67 -24.56 16.10
C VAL A 734 10.33 -25.09 17.38
N ASP A 735 10.62 -26.39 17.43
CA ASP A 735 11.22 -27.03 18.60
C ASP A 735 12.60 -26.46 18.97
N LEU A 736 13.36 -26.00 17.97
CA LEU A 736 14.63 -25.31 18.18
C LEU A 736 14.44 -23.89 18.72
N LEU A 737 13.48 -23.13 18.16
CA LEU A 737 13.24 -21.74 18.56
C LEU A 737 12.80 -21.64 20.03
N ASP A 738 11.91 -22.53 20.48
CA ASP A 738 11.37 -22.44 21.85
C ASP A 738 12.30 -23.07 22.90
N LYS A 739 13.26 -23.93 22.52
CA LYS A 739 14.25 -24.51 23.46
C LYS A 739 15.37 -23.56 23.86
N GLU A 740 15.60 -22.49 23.11
CA GLU A 740 16.59 -21.45 23.46
C GLU A 740 16.00 -20.31 24.32
N GLU A 741 14.87 -20.54 25.02
CA GLU A 741 14.16 -19.61 25.93
C GLU A 741 13.64 -18.29 25.29
N ASP A 742 13.64 -18.16 23.97
CA ASP A 742 13.31 -16.92 23.23
C ASP A 742 12.02 -17.06 22.39
N GLY A 743 10.89 -17.34 23.05
CA GLY A 743 9.57 -17.58 22.43
C GLY A 743 9.26 -16.66 21.24
N PHE A 744 8.47 -17.18 20.28
CA PHE A 744 8.23 -16.65 18.92
C PHE A 744 7.91 -15.13 18.81
N THR A 745 7.53 -14.48 19.91
CA THR A 745 7.18 -13.05 20.02
C THR A 745 8.33 -12.14 20.47
N HIS A 746 9.53 -12.67 20.80
CA HIS A 746 10.66 -11.90 21.31
C HIS A 746 11.90 -11.98 20.40
N VAL A 747 12.24 -10.85 19.76
CA VAL A 747 13.42 -10.75 18.88
C VAL A 747 14.66 -10.35 19.67
N GLY A 748 15.42 -11.34 20.13
CA GLY A 748 16.83 -11.18 20.51
C GLY A 748 17.73 -11.10 19.26
N ARG A 749 18.90 -10.44 19.38
CA ARG A 749 19.88 -10.22 18.28
C ARG A 749 20.37 -11.51 17.58
N SER A 750 20.11 -12.69 18.13
CA SER A 750 20.42 -14.00 17.54
C SER A 750 19.44 -14.40 16.43
N GLN A 751 18.16 -13.97 16.50
CA GLN A 751 17.11 -14.37 15.57
C GLN A 751 17.29 -13.83 14.15
N GLU A 752 17.88 -12.65 13.96
CA GLU A 752 18.08 -12.09 12.62
C GLU A 752 18.92 -13.03 11.74
N ARG A 753 19.96 -13.66 12.32
CA ARG A 753 20.82 -14.62 11.60
C ARG A 753 20.14 -15.95 11.30
N VAL A 754 19.39 -16.51 12.24
CA VAL A 754 18.79 -17.86 12.08
C VAL A 754 17.55 -17.80 11.21
N LEU A 755 16.69 -16.78 11.37
CA LEU A 755 15.52 -16.59 10.51
C LEU A 755 15.94 -16.25 9.07
N LEU A 756 16.95 -15.38 8.88
CA LEU A 756 17.53 -15.11 7.56
C LEU A 756 18.20 -16.36 6.99
N GLN A 757 18.87 -17.20 7.80
CA GLN A 757 19.45 -18.46 7.32
C GLN A 757 18.37 -19.47 6.93
N CYS A 758 17.29 -19.64 7.70
CA CYS A 758 16.21 -20.57 7.39
C CYS A 758 15.41 -20.12 6.15
N VAL A 759 15.05 -18.84 6.04
CA VAL A 759 14.43 -18.27 4.83
C VAL A 759 15.39 -18.35 3.66
N SER A 760 16.68 -18.08 3.86
CA SER A 760 17.69 -18.19 2.80
C SER A 760 17.94 -19.63 2.34
N ILE A 761 17.87 -20.62 3.24
CA ILE A 761 17.97 -22.05 2.90
C ILE A 761 16.70 -22.51 2.18
N LEU A 762 15.51 -22.06 2.62
CA LEU A 762 14.24 -22.32 1.96
C LEU A 762 14.19 -21.71 0.54
N CYS A 763 14.65 -20.47 0.38
CA CYS A 763 14.76 -19.80 -0.92
C CYS A 763 15.84 -20.43 -1.80
N ARG A 764 17.03 -20.77 -1.25
CA ARG A 764 18.11 -21.42 -2.00
C ARG A 764 17.73 -22.81 -2.49
N TYR A 765 17.06 -23.63 -1.67
CA TYR A 765 16.62 -24.96 -2.10
C TYR A 765 15.55 -24.90 -3.21
N THR A 766 14.75 -23.83 -3.23
CA THR A 766 13.73 -23.58 -4.28
C THR A 766 14.39 -23.06 -5.57
N LEU A 767 15.42 -22.21 -5.46
CA LEU A 767 16.20 -21.67 -6.58
C LEU A 767 17.16 -22.69 -7.21
N ASP A 768 17.84 -23.51 -6.40
CA ASP A 768 18.79 -24.51 -6.90
C ASP A 768 18.08 -25.64 -7.65
N LYS A 769 16.85 -25.99 -7.25
CA LYS A 769 16.03 -26.96 -7.99
C LYS A 769 15.50 -26.38 -9.32
N MET A 770 15.12 -25.10 -9.34
CA MET A 770 14.80 -24.38 -10.59
C MET A 770 15.99 -24.29 -11.56
N ARG A 771 17.23 -24.35 -11.05
CA ARG A 771 18.46 -24.37 -11.87
C ARG A 771 18.78 -25.74 -12.43
N LEU A 772 18.50 -26.82 -11.70
CA LEU A 772 18.75 -28.20 -12.12
C LEU A 772 17.70 -28.70 -13.14
N ASP A 773 16.45 -28.27 -13.02
CA ASP A 773 15.39 -28.57 -14.00
C ASP A 773 15.50 -27.70 -15.28
N PHE A 774 16.53 -26.84 -15.38
CA PHE A 774 16.89 -26.09 -16.58
C PHE A 774 18.02 -26.76 -17.39
N ILE A 775 18.62 -27.83 -16.86
CA ILE A 775 19.73 -28.59 -17.49
C ILE A 775 19.28 -29.97 -18.00
N HIS A 776 18.03 -30.37 -17.76
CA HIS A 776 17.35 -31.49 -18.42
C HIS A 776 16.08 -31.02 -19.09
#